data_AF-A0AAU2XSJ6-F1
#
_entry.id   AF-A0AAU2XSJ6-F1
#
_cell.length_a   1.000
_cell.length_b   1.000
_cell.length_c   1.000
_cell.angle_alpha   90.00
_cell.angle_beta   90.00
_cell.angle_gamma   90.00
#
_symmetry.space_group_name_H-M   'P 1'
#
loop_
_entity.id
_entity.type
_entity.pdbx_description
1 polymer ?
#
loop_
_entity_poly.entity_id
_entity_poly.type
_entity_poly.pdbx_seq_one_letter_code
_entity_poly.pdbx_strand_id
1 'polypeptide(L)'
;MPRTALLVSTTLFAALLSPTVSQAADDPAPVPVDRFEGEVPFASQPAEGIFTWGSDNDDPPALQLTPRSDAPEGEKVLTGTYDISGYGGFTHDFAANEPAHDWSAHKGIRLWWDGRDNGRKVAFEIKDGGANGEASELWTTSFTDDWTGWKQVEIPFTDFAYRTDYQPVGGIDHVLGLTGMWGYAVTLPVGVQGQFAMDDVELYGKADQCLRASVTTDTTVHPVEEGGTAAVKVTVATTGSAPIDDPVTVAYETTGGTAEPGKDYTPVAGTLTFPAGTASGATRTIKVPTLKDRAAEPAETVPLKLTVTGAKPPAETPLVVVDAHGLPYLDSRLPVKKRVADLVGRMSLQEKAGQMTQAERGAIGEGGDIATYDLGSLLSGGGSTPMPNTPAAWAKMIDGFQLRAQATRFQIPLIYGVDAVHGHNNLVGATIMPHNIGIGATRDPRLAEKAGAVTASEVRATGVPWDFAPCLCVTRDERWGRSYESFGEDPALVESMETVIQGLQGAANGKDLKDDDKVLATAKHFVGDGGTEYGSSTTGTYTIDQGVTKVTRQQLEAVHLAPYETAVDRGIGTVMPSYSSLDILGDGQGPVKMHARADMINGVLKGRMGFDGFVISDWNAIDQLPGDYGSHVRTAVDAGVDMMMVPYTYKDFGATLVDEVEAGRVSEKRIDDAVSRILTQKFRLGLFEKPYADTSGAAKIGSAAHRAVARQAAAESQVLLKNAGGVLPLKMSQKVYVAGSNADDIGNQSGGWTVTWQGSSGNITPGTTILQGMRNAGGDVTYSKDASAPLSGYDVGVVVVGETPYAEGVGDVGNGNDLELSAADKAAVDKVCAAMKCAVLIVSGRPQLIGDRLGAIDGLVASWLPGTEGDGVADVLYGRRPFTGQLPVTWPKTEAQLPVNVGDAAYDPQFPYGWGLTTLTKAPAGGAATLKALGIAAAVAERAGAEEAGRALVTKARLIVQQKVGEHLTAAVAKPFADADHLSLTGRYGAAVEKLSAAYRAA
;
A
#
# COMPACT_ATOMS: atom_id res chain seq x y z
N MET A 1 9.28 -50.06 87.87
CA MET A 1 9.37 -48.76 88.57
C MET A 1 9.96 -47.73 87.60
N PRO A 2 9.66 -46.42 87.67
CA PRO A 2 8.30 -45.86 87.62
C PRO A 2 8.14 -44.61 86.69
N ARG A 3 6.88 -44.35 86.28
CA ARG A 3 6.23 -43.02 86.09
C ARG A 3 6.60 -42.00 84.97
N THR A 4 5.51 -41.49 84.35
CA THR A 4 5.27 -40.13 83.77
C THR A 4 6.00 -39.70 82.49
N ALA A 5 5.41 -38.94 81.55
CA ALA A 5 4.07 -38.32 81.45
C ALA A 5 3.69 -37.97 79.98
N LEU A 6 2.37 -37.91 79.67
CA LEU A 6 1.59 -36.94 78.82
C LEU A 6 2.21 -36.44 77.48
N LEU A 7 1.53 -36.17 76.35
CA LEU A 7 0.14 -36.02 75.84
C LEU A 7 0.27 -36.04 74.27
N VAL A 8 -0.73 -36.06 73.37
CA VAL A 8 -2.21 -35.99 73.35
C VAL A 8 -2.75 -37.10 72.40
N SER A 9 -4.01 -37.50 72.53
CA SER A 9 -4.76 -38.45 71.67
C SER A 9 -5.69 -37.69 70.68
N THR A 10 -6.34 -38.20 69.61
CA THR A 10 -6.50 -39.53 68.99
C THR A 10 -7.21 -39.38 67.62
N THR A 11 -6.88 -40.24 66.66
CA THR A 11 -7.73 -40.91 65.64
C THR A 11 -9.16 -40.42 65.34
N LEU A 12 -9.53 -40.49 64.05
CA LEU A 12 -10.76 -41.22 63.66
C LEU A 12 -10.56 -42.04 62.36
N PHE A 13 -11.54 -42.87 62.03
CA PHE A 13 -11.38 -44.15 61.32
C PHE A 13 -12.17 -44.20 60.00
N ALA A 14 -11.65 -45.00 59.06
CA ALA A 14 -12.30 -45.76 57.98
C ALA A 14 -13.44 -45.16 57.12
N ALA A 15 -13.29 -45.37 55.81
CA ALA A 15 -14.31 -45.21 54.79
C ALA A 15 -15.45 -46.24 54.86
N LEU A 16 -16.62 -45.87 54.33
CA LEU A 16 -17.40 -46.70 53.40
C LEU A 16 -18.41 -45.81 52.65
N LEU A 17 -18.47 -45.97 51.32
CA LEU A 17 -19.55 -45.58 50.39
C LEU A 17 -20.13 -44.15 50.50
N SER A 18 -19.82 -43.32 49.51
CA SER A 18 -20.68 -42.22 49.05
C SER A 18 -20.47 -42.02 47.55
N PRO A 19 -21.51 -41.65 46.78
CA PRO A 19 -21.32 -41.30 45.37
C PRO A 19 -20.47 -40.03 45.30
N THR A 20 -19.51 -40.00 44.38
CA THR A 20 -18.94 -38.74 43.91
C THR A 20 -20.01 -38.02 43.11
N VAL A 21 -20.86 -37.26 43.81
CA VAL A 21 -21.59 -36.17 43.20
C VAL A 21 -20.52 -35.26 42.61
N SER A 22 -20.47 -35.19 41.28
CA SER A 22 -19.73 -34.12 40.62
C SER A 22 -20.37 -32.84 41.11
N GLN A 23 -19.63 -32.09 41.93
CA GLN A 23 -20.05 -30.77 42.35
C GLN A 23 -19.95 -29.89 41.10
N ALA A 24 -21.05 -29.81 40.35
CA ALA A 24 -21.22 -28.76 39.37
C ALA A 24 -20.96 -27.45 40.11
N ALA A 25 -20.02 -26.65 39.59
CA ALA A 25 -19.92 -25.28 40.05
C ALA A 25 -21.26 -24.61 39.68
N ASP A 26 -21.99 -24.12 40.68
CA ASP A 26 -23.26 -23.44 40.44
C ASP A 26 -23.00 -22.29 39.45
N ASP A 27 -23.85 -22.19 38.41
CA ASP A 27 -23.76 -21.08 37.46
C ASP A 27 -23.89 -19.75 38.22
N PRO A 28 -23.14 -18.69 37.80
CA PRO A 28 -23.29 -17.37 38.37
C PRO A 28 -24.75 -16.90 38.24
N ALA A 29 -25.22 -16.15 39.23
CA ALA A 29 -26.52 -15.50 39.15
C ALA A 29 -26.56 -14.62 37.89
N PRO A 30 -27.65 -14.65 37.10
CA PRO A 30 -27.78 -13.83 35.91
C PRO A 30 -27.59 -12.34 36.19
N VAL A 31 -27.02 -11.62 35.23
CA VAL A 31 -26.75 -10.18 35.33
C VAL A 31 -27.63 -9.44 34.33
N PRO A 32 -28.59 -8.62 34.77
CA PRO A 32 -29.47 -7.88 33.85
C PRO A 32 -28.68 -6.87 33.03
N VAL A 33 -28.97 -6.83 31.73
CA VAL A 33 -28.52 -5.82 30.76
C VAL A 33 -29.61 -4.78 30.57
N ASP A 34 -30.86 -5.22 30.36
CA ASP A 34 -32.04 -4.34 30.37
C ASP A 34 -33.28 -5.14 30.80
N ARG A 35 -34.12 -4.51 31.63
CA ARG A 35 -35.37 -5.08 32.17
C ARG A 35 -36.63 -4.48 31.55
N PHE A 36 -36.47 -3.41 30.76
CA PHE A 36 -37.58 -2.70 30.12
C PHE A 36 -38.66 -2.15 31.09
N GLU A 37 -38.32 -1.96 32.37
CA GLU A 37 -39.20 -1.30 33.34
C GLU A 37 -39.13 0.23 33.28
N GLY A 38 -38.11 0.76 32.60
CA GLY A 38 -37.90 2.20 32.39
C GLY A 38 -36.62 2.73 33.04
N GLU A 39 -35.69 1.85 33.41
CA GLU A 39 -34.33 2.19 33.81
C GLU A 39 -33.54 2.76 32.63
N VAL A 40 -33.59 2.08 31.48
CA VAL A 40 -32.95 2.50 30.22
C VAL A 40 -33.92 3.43 29.46
N PRO A 41 -33.51 4.65 29.09
CA PRO A 41 -34.36 5.60 28.37
C PRO A 41 -34.37 5.32 26.86
N PHE A 42 -35.41 5.80 26.16
CA PHE A 42 -35.35 5.93 24.70
C PHE A 42 -34.44 7.13 24.34
N ALA A 43 -33.17 6.85 24.08
CA ALA A 43 -32.11 7.82 23.81
C ALA A 43 -31.02 7.20 22.92
N SER A 44 -30.21 8.04 22.29
CA SER A 44 -29.02 7.64 21.51
C SER A 44 -27.73 8.08 22.19
N GLN A 45 -26.60 7.55 21.71
CA GLN A 45 -25.25 8.00 22.09
C GLN A 45 -25.12 9.54 22.05
N PRO A 46 -24.35 10.15 22.97
CA PRO A 46 -23.41 9.53 23.90
C PRO A 46 -24.02 8.99 25.21
N ALA A 47 -25.34 9.11 25.40
CA ALA A 47 -26.03 8.57 26.57
C ALA A 47 -26.35 7.07 26.38
N GLU A 48 -26.50 6.37 27.50
CA GLU A 48 -27.12 5.04 27.52
C GLU A 48 -28.57 5.15 27.04
N GLY A 49 -29.02 4.21 26.21
CA GLY A 49 -30.41 4.21 25.74
C GLY A 49 -30.75 3.26 24.61
N ILE A 50 -32.06 3.14 24.37
CA ILE A 50 -32.65 2.41 23.26
C ILE A 50 -33.01 3.38 22.13
N PHE A 51 -32.54 3.12 20.91
CA PHE A 51 -32.90 3.91 19.72
C PHE A 51 -33.06 3.04 18.47
N THR A 52 -33.72 3.59 17.45
CA THR A 52 -34.21 2.86 16.27
C THR A 52 -33.54 3.37 14.99
N TRP A 53 -33.45 2.50 13.99
CA TRP A 53 -32.75 2.77 12.73
C TRP A 53 -33.37 1.96 11.57
N GLY A 54 -33.11 2.39 10.34
CA GLY A 54 -33.63 1.77 9.12
C GLY A 54 -32.99 2.33 7.85
N SER A 55 -33.32 1.75 6.69
CA SER A 55 -32.85 2.22 5.38
C SER A 55 -33.56 3.50 4.90
N ASP A 56 -34.80 3.72 5.33
CA ASP A 56 -35.55 4.95 5.10
C ASP A 56 -36.23 5.49 6.37
N ASN A 57 -37.24 6.36 6.22
CA ASN A 57 -37.94 7.00 7.34
C ASN A 57 -39.10 6.15 7.91
N ASP A 58 -39.55 5.12 7.18
CA ASP A 58 -40.68 4.26 7.55
C ASP A 58 -40.19 2.93 8.15
N ASP A 59 -38.98 2.47 7.79
CA ASP A 59 -38.30 1.28 8.33
C ASP A 59 -38.04 1.25 9.85
N PRO A 60 -37.72 2.37 10.55
CA PRO A 60 -37.40 2.32 11.98
C PRO A 60 -38.62 1.91 12.83
N PRO A 61 -38.53 0.85 13.66
CA PRO A 61 -39.66 0.36 14.44
C PRO A 61 -40.17 1.41 15.43
N ALA A 62 -41.49 1.43 15.67
CA ALA A 62 -42.08 2.24 16.73
C ALA A 62 -42.04 1.45 18.06
N LEU A 63 -41.21 1.88 19.01
CA LEU A 63 -40.99 1.21 20.29
C LEU A 63 -41.74 1.85 21.46
N GLN A 64 -42.26 1.02 22.38
CA GLN A 64 -42.94 1.45 23.62
C GLN A 64 -42.72 0.43 24.74
N LEU A 65 -42.55 0.92 25.98
CA LEU A 65 -42.61 0.10 27.20
C LEU A 65 -44.08 -0.08 27.58
N THR A 66 -44.60 -1.31 27.48
CA THR A 66 -46.03 -1.60 27.59
C THR A 66 -46.30 -2.50 28.80
N PRO A 67 -47.19 -2.11 29.74
CA PRO A 67 -47.60 -2.97 30.84
C PRO A 67 -48.26 -4.27 30.36
N ARG A 68 -47.79 -5.42 30.84
CA ARG A 68 -48.32 -6.74 30.50
C ARG A 68 -48.49 -7.59 31.76
N SER A 69 -49.72 -8.08 31.98
CA SER A 69 -50.02 -8.99 33.10
C SER A 69 -49.45 -10.40 32.92
N ASP A 70 -48.94 -10.69 31.72
CA ASP A 70 -48.29 -11.94 31.32
C ASP A 70 -46.80 -11.72 31.01
N ALA A 71 -46.19 -10.60 31.45
CA ALA A 71 -44.76 -10.39 31.38
C ALA A 71 -44.01 -11.51 32.16
N PRO A 72 -42.95 -12.11 31.59
CA PRO A 72 -42.12 -13.09 32.27
C PRO A 72 -41.49 -12.56 33.55
N GLU A 73 -41.00 -11.32 33.54
CA GLU A 73 -40.50 -10.60 34.72
C GLU A 73 -41.17 -9.22 34.80
N GLY A 74 -41.11 -8.57 35.97
CA GLY A 74 -41.58 -7.18 36.12
C GLY A 74 -43.10 -6.92 35.95
N GLU A 75 -43.42 -5.73 35.45
CA GLU A 75 -44.75 -5.20 35.13
C GLU A 75 -44.89 -4.73 33.67
N LYS A 76 -43.79 -4.46 32.95
CA LYS A 76 -43.74 -3.95 31.58
C LYS A 76 -42.77 -4.75 30.72
N VAL A 77 -42.97 -4.71 29.41
CA VAL A 77 -42.04 -5.28 28.43
C VAL A 77 -41.77 -4.28 27.31
N LEU A 78 -40.65 -4.44 26.59
CA LEU A 78 -40.43 -3.70 25.35
C LEU A 78 -41.33 -4.28 24.25
N THR A 79 -42.14 -3.43 23.65
CA THR A 79 -43.01 -3.75 22.51
C THR A 79 -42.65 -2.89 21.32
N GLY A 80 -42.78 -3.46 20.12
CA GLY A 80 -42.53 -2.70 18.89
C GLY A 80 -43.40 -3.13 17.72
N THR A 81 -43.65 -2.19 16.81
CA THR A 81 -44.28 -2.44 15.49
C THR A 81 -43.33 -2.03 14.37
N TYR A 82 -43.23 -2.83 13.32
CA TYR A 82 -42.28 -2.61 12.21
C TYR A 82 -42.93 -2.91 10.85
N ASP A 83 -42.43 -2.29 9.78
CA ASP A 83 -42.79 -2.57 8.38
C ASP A 83 -41.57 -2.28 7.49
N ILE A 84 -40.61 -3.21 7.48
CA ILE A 84 -39.26 -2.95 6.97
C ILE A 84 -39.15 -3.36 5.49
N SER A 85 -38.73 -2.41 4.66
CA SER A 85 -38.53 -2.55 3.22
C SER A 85 -37.12 -3.01 2.84
N GLY A 86 -36.08 -2.51 3.52
CA GLY A 86 -34.67 -2.76 3.22
C GLY A 86 -33.90 -3.38 4.39
N TYR A 87 -33.55 -2.56 5.39
CA TYR A 87 -33.05 -2.99 6.70
C TYR A 87 -33.67 -2.11 7.80
N GLY A 88 -33.82 -2.64 9.01
CA GLY A 88 -34.38 -1.89 10.12
C GLY A 88 -34.37 -2.67 11.43
N GLY A 89 -34.40 -1.93 12.54
CA GLY A 89 -34.22 -2.52 13.85
C GLY A 89 -34.01 -1.47 14.94
N PHE A 90 -33.52 -1.94 16.07
CA PHE A 90 -33.18 -1.07 17.19
C PHE A 90 -31.93 -1.56 17.91
N THR A 91 -31.33 -0.66 18.67
CA THR A 91 -30.11 -0.83 19.42
C THR A 91 -30.36 -0.48 20.89
N HIS A 92 -29.76 -1.22 21.81
CA HIS A 92 -29.50 -0.75 23.18
C HIS A 92 -27.98 -0.56 23.32
N ASP A 93 -27.58 0.68 23.62
CA ASP A 93 -26.20 1.09 23.81
C ASP A 93 -25.95 1.57 25.25
N PHE A 94 -24.80 1.20 25.82
CA PHE A 94 -24.26 1.80 27.05
C PHE A 94 -23.65 3.18 26.77
N ALA A 95 -23.58 4.04 27.79
CA ALA A 95 -23.10 5.41 27.66
C ALA A 95 -21.62 5.49 27.23
N ALA A 96 -21.33 6.15 26.11
CA ALA A 96 -19.97 6.34 25.57
C ALA A 96 -18.96 7.06 26.51
N ASN A 97 -19.44 7.69 27.58
CA ASN A 97 -18.61 8.39 28.55
C ASN A 97 -18.29 7.57 29.83
N GLU A 98 -18.80 6.34 29.92
CA GLU A 98 -18.52 5.40 31.01
C GLU A 98 -17.56 4.28 30.53
N PRO A 99 -16.94 3.50 31.43
CA PRO A 99 -16.12 2.36 31.03
C PRO A 99 -16.94 1.27 30.33
N ALA A 100 -16.37 0.64 29.30
CA ALA A 100 -16.96 -0.52 28.65
C ALA A 100 -17.22 -1.68 29.64
N HIS A 101 -18.24 -2.48 29.36
CA HIS A 101 -18.67 -3.55 30.26
C HIS A 101 -17.90 -4.86 29.97
N ASP A 102 -17.58 -5.60 31.03
CA ASP A 102 -16.97 -6.93 30.94
C ASP A 102 -18.04 -8.02 31.06
N TRP A 103 -18.42 -8.61 29.92
CA TRP A 103 -19.36 -9.74 29.85
C TRP A 103 -18.64 -11.08 29.86
N SER A 104 -17.30 -11.10 29.75
CA SER A 104 -16.49 -12.29 29.46
C SER A 104 -16.59 -13.41 30.49
N ALA A 105 -17.14 -13.14 31.68
CA ALA A 105 -17.39 -14.13 32.73
C ALA A 105 -18.64 -15.01 32.50
N HIS A 106 -19.49 -14.64 31.54
CA HIS A 106 -20.77 -15.30 31.27
C HIS A 106 -20.72 -16.20 30.03
N LYS A 107 -21.63 -17.18 29.97
CA LYS A 107 -21.75 -18.13 28.84
C LYS A 107 -22.30 -17.47 27.58
N GLY A 108 -23.22 -16.53 27.77
CA GLY A 108 -23.94 -15.87 26.70
C GLY A 108 -24.88 -14.81 27.21
N ILE A 109 -25.72 -14.32 26.30
CA ILE A 109 -26.84 -13.42 26.56
C ILE A 109 -28.15 -14.17 26.34
N ARG A 110 -29.16 -13.88 27.14
CA ARG A 110 -30.51 -14.43 26.95
C ARG A 110 -31.56 -13.35 27.13
N LEU A 111 -32.73 -13.59 26.57
CA LEU A 111 -33.85 -12.67 26.56
C LEU A 111 -35.16 -13.46 26.52
N TRP A 112 -36.25 -12.88 26.99
CA TRP A 112 -37.58 -13.40 26.71
C TRP A 112 -38.13 -12.81 25.41
N TRP A 113 -38.79 -13.65 24.62
CA TRP A 113 -39.44 -13.24 23.37
C TRP A 113 -40.84 -13.85 23.25
N ASP A 114 -41.84 -12.99 22.98
CA ASP A 114 -43.24 -13.35 22.78
C ASP A 114 -43.45 -13.84 21.34
N GLY A 115 -43.20 -15.13 21.12
CA GLY A 115 -43.22 -15.76 19.80
C GLY A 115 -44.60 -15.73 19.14
N ARG A 116 -44.59 -15.68 17.82
CA ARG A 116 -45.78 -15.61 16.97
C ARG A 116 -45.87 -16.75 15.95
N ASP A 117 -44.97 -17.73 16.01
CA ASP A 117 -44.89 -18.91 15.13
C ASP A 117 -44.96 -18.52 13.64
N ASN A 118 -44.16 -17.51 13.28
CA ASN A 118 -44.14 -16.92 11.94
C ASN A 118 -43.00 -17.46 11.05
N GLY A 119 -42.10 -18.27 11.62
CA GLY A 119 -40.96 -18.89 10.94
C GLY A 119 -39.90 -17.91 10.47
N ARG A 120 -39.92 -16.65 10.92
CA ARG A 120 -38.94 -15.63 10.53
C ARG A 120 -37.71 -15.70 11.43
N LYS A 121 -36.56 -15.42 10.84
CA LYS A 121 -35.32 -15.19 11.58
C LYS A 121 -35.31 -13.77 12.14
N VAL A 122 -35.02 -13.65 13.43
CA VAL A 122 -34.67 -12.41 14.10
C VAL A 122 -33.16 -12.44 14.29
N ALA A 123 -32.46 -11.45 13.74
CA ALA A 123 -31.01 -11.35 13.91
C ALA A 123 -30.68 -10.53 15.15
N PHE A 124 -29.71 -10.99 15.91
CA PHE A 124 -29.30 -10.43 17.19
C PHE A 124 -27.80 -10.18 17.13
N GLU A 125 -27.38 -8.99 17.56
CA GLU A 125 -26.01 -8.50 17.42
C GLU A 125 -25.47 -8.02 18.77
N ILE A 126 -24.18 -8.16 19.00
CA ILE A 126 -23.48 -7.62 20.16
C ILE A 126 -22.30 -6.73 19.70
N LYS A 127 -22.03 -5.70 20.50
CA LYS A 127 -21.04 -4.65 20.22
C LYS A 127 -19.83 -4.81 21.14
N ASP A 128 -18.70 -5.26 20.62
CA ASP A 128 -17.44 -5.48 21.38
C ASP A 128 -16.29 -4.63 20.82
N GLY A 129 -15.36 -4.25 21.68
CA GLY A 129 -14.28 -3.32 21.33
C GLY A 129 -14.79 -1.93 20.93
N GLY A 130 -13.96 -1.15 20.23
CA GLY A 130 -14.29 0.24 19.89
C GLY A 130 -14.20 1.20 21.08
N ALA A 131 -14.46 2.48 20.80
CA ALA A 131 -14.49 3.55 21.81
C ALA A 131 -15.89 3.81 22.41
N ASN A 132 -16.93 3.22 21.81
CA ASN A 132 -18.34 3.26 22.17
C ASN A 132 -19.11 2.37 21.19
N GLY A 133 -20.41 2.13 21.44
CA GLY A 133 -21.22 1.21 20.64
C GLY A 133 -21.36 1.56 19.15
N GLU A 134 -21.17 2.81 18.75
CA GLU A 134 -21.21 3.24 17.34
C GLU A 134 -19.83 3.15 16.66
N ALA A 135 -18.80 2.70 17.39
CA ALA A 135 -17.44 2.46 16.92
C ALA A 135 -16.93 1.04 17.26
N SER A 136 -17.78 0.17 17.80
CA SER A 136 -17.50 -1.24 18.14
C SER A 136 -17.50 -2.15 16.91
N GLU A 137 -16.84 -3.30 17.04
CA GLU A 137 -17.04 -4.40 16.10
C GLU A 137 -18.40 -5.06 16.35
N LEU A 138 -19.13 -5.31 15.27
CA LEU A 138 -20.41 -5.99 15.28
C LEU A 138 -20.21 -7.50 15.13
N TRP A 139 -20.80 -8.24 16.06
CA TRP A 139 -20.85 -9.69 16.05
C TRP A 139 -22.32 -10.11 15.96
N THR A 140 -22.67 -10.98 15.02
CA THR A 140 -24.06 -11.25 14.64
C THR A 140 -24.41 -12.74 14.72
N THR A 141 -25.66 -13.03 15.06
CA THR A 141 -26.27 -14.37 15.04
C THR A 141 -27.78 -14.25 14.83
N SER A 142 -28.54 -15.36 14.85
CA SER A 142 -30.01 -15.30 14.70
C SER A 142 -30.74 -16.47 15.36
N PHE A 143 -31.95 -16.21 15.85
CA PHE A 143 -32.92 -17.23 16.22
C PHE A 143 -34.13 -17.19 15.27
N THR A 144 -34.94 -18.26 15.24
CA THR A 144 -36.15 -18.34 14.41
C THR A 144 -37.38 -18.36 15.30
N ASP A 145 -38.37 -17.50 15.04
CA ASP A 145 -39.64 -17.44 15.78
C ASP A 145 -40.58 -18.58 15.32
N ASP A 146 -40.40 -19.77 15.92
CA ASP A 146 -41.11 -21.03 15.65
C ASP A 146 -41.96 -21.52 16.83
N TRP A 147 -42.44 -20.59 17.66
CA TRP A 147 -43.30 -20.87 18.82
C TRP A 147 -44.33 -19.77 19.05
N THR A 148 -45.37 -20.05 19.84
CA THR A 148 -46.36 -19.05 20.27
C THR A 148 -46.22 -18.73 21.75
N GLY A 149 -46.19 -17.45 22.11
CA GLY A 149 -46.09 -16.96 23.49
C GLY A 149 -44.65 -16.83 23.99
N TRP A 150 -44.49 -16.50 25.28
CA TRP A 150 -43.18 -16.27 25.87
C TRP A 150 -42.29 -17.51 25.92
N LYS A 151 -41.05 -17.36 25.42
CA LYS A 151 -39.95 -18.32 25.53
C LYS A 151 -38.66 -17.55 25.83
N GLN A 152 -37.85 -18.07 26.75
CA GLN A 152 -36.51 -17.54 26.95
C GLN A 152 -35.59 -18.09 25.83
N VAL A 153 -35.01 -17.17 25.07
CA VAL A 153 -34.03 -17.45 24.02
C VAL A 153 -32.65 -17.29 24.64
N GLU A 154 -31.94 -18.41 24.80
CA GLU A 154 -30.55 -18.42 25.25
C GLU A 154 -29.60 -18.40 24.04
N ILE A 155 -28.72 -17.40 23.98
CA ILE A 155 -27.76 -17.20 22.89
C ILE A 155 -26.34 -17.27 23.46
N PRO A 156 -25.64 -18.42 23.34
CA PRO A 156 -24.24 -18.54 23.75
C PRO A 156 -23.34 -17.55 22.99
N PHE A 157 -22.33 -16.98 23.64
CA PHE A 157 -21.37 -16.11 22.94
C PHE A 157 -20.55 -16.87 21.87
N THR A 158 -20.52 -18.20 21.93
CA THR A 158 -19.87 -19.07 20.93
C THR A 158 -20.58 -19.07 19.57
N ASP A 159 -21.83 -18.63 19.54
CA ASP A 159 -22.71 -18.74 18.37
C ASP A 159 -22.75 -17.42 17.56
N PHE A 160 -21.98 -16.41 17.99
CA PHE A 160 -21.80 -15.15 17.28
C PHE A 160 -20.62 -15.23 16.32
N ALA A 161 -20.83 -14.72 15.10
CA ALA A 161 -19.80 -14.58 14.08
C ALA A 161 -19.51 -13.09 13.82
N TYR A 162 -18.27 -12.78 13.42
CA TYR A 162 -17.91 -11.42 13.00
C TYR A 162 -18.78 -11.01 11.81
N ARG A 163 -19.44 -9.85 11.90
CA ARG A 163 -20.32 -9.37 10.84
C ARG A 163 -19.48 -8.94 9.63
N THR A 164 -19.72 -9.52 8.46
CA THR A 164 -18.88 -9.33 7.26
C THR A 164 -19.52 -8.44 6.19
N ASP A 165 -20.83 -8.23 6.23
CA ASP A 165 -21.58 -7.34 5.33
C ASP A 165 -21.50 -5.86 5.76
N TYR A 166 -21.35 -5.59 7.06
CA TYR A 166 -21.30 -4.25 7.61
C TYR A 166 -20.52 -4.20 8.94
N GLN A 167 -19.67 -3.18 9.08
CA GLN A 167 -18.94 -2.84 10.29
C GLN A 167 -18.84 -1.31 10.42
N PRO A 168 -18.94 -0.73 11.64
CA PRO A 168 -18.62 0.67 11.88
C PRO A 168 -17.15 1.01 11.54
N VAL A 169 -16.88 2.29 11.29
CA VAL A 169 -15.54 2.77 10.91
C VAL A 169 -14.62 2.79 12.14
N GLY A 170 -14.10 1.62 12.51
CA GLY A 170 -13.27 1.48 13.72
C GLY A 170 -12.79 0.08 14.10
N GLY A 171 -12.96 -0.95 13.27
CA GLY A 171 -12.52 -2.33 13.59
C GLY A 171 -11.07 -2.40 14.10
N ILE A 172 -10.87 -3.09 15.22
CA ILE A 172 -9.65 -3.00 16.05
C ILE A 172 -8.78 -4.26 15.92
N ASP A 173 -9.38 -5.45 15.98
CA ASP A 173 -8.62 -6.71 16.00
C ASP A 173 -9.35 -7.96 15.48
N HIS A 174 -10.66 -7.89 15.19
CA HIS A 174 -11.51 -9.03 14.80
C HIS A 174 -11.57 -10.13 15.88
N VAL A 175 -11.50 -9.76 17.16
CA VAL A 175 -11.56 -10.67 18.31
C VAL A 175 -12.78 -10.37 19.19
N LEU A 176 -13.66 -11.36 19.35
CA LEU A 176 -14.73 -11.31 20.36
C LEU A 176 -14.11 -11.55 21.75
N GLY A 177 -13.58 -10.49 22.35
CA GLY A 177 -12.92 -10.49 23.66
C GLY A 177 -13.92 -10.49 24.83
N LEU A 178 -15.13 -9.96 24.62
CA LEU A 178 -16.20 -9.79 25.61
C LEU A 178 -15.84 -8.89 26.82
N THR A 179 -14.69 -8.24 26.79
CA THR A 179 -14.19 -7.36 27.87
C THR A 179 -14.43 -5.88 27.58
N GLY A 180 -14.90 -5.54 26.38
CA GLY A 180 -15.12 -4.18 25.91
C GLY A 180 -16.52 -4.00 25.34
N MET A 181 -17.53 -4.50 26.05
CA MET A 181 -18.91 -4.54 25.56
C MET A 181 -19.62 -3.19 25.70
N TRP A 182 -20.33 -2.80 24.64
CA TRP A 182 -21.01 -1.51 24.54
C TRP A 182 -22.52 -1.59 24.29
N GLY A 183 -23.07 -2.79 24.08
CA GLY A 183 -24.50 -2.96 23.85
C GLY A 183 -24.87 -4.14 22.97
N TYR A 184 -26.13 -4.16 22.54
CA TYR A 184 -26.68 -5.14 21.60
C TYR A 184 -27.63 -4.47 20.59
N ALA A 185 -27.90 -5.13 19.47
CA ALA A 185 -28.90 -4.68 18.50
C ALA A 185 -29.76 -5.84 18.01
N VAL A 186 -30.99 -5.53 17.58
CA VAL A 186 -31.93 -6.49 17.02
C VAL A 186 -32.36 -6.01 15.64
N THR A 187 -32.00 -6.77 14.61
CA THR A 187 -32.45 -6.52 13.23
C THR A 187 -33.75 -7.30 12.99
N LEU A 188 -34.79 -6.59 12.59
CA LEU A 188 -36.14 -7.13 12.43
C LEU A 188 -36.38 -7.63 10.98
N PRO A 189 -37.31 -8.59 10.77
CA PRO A 189 -37.52 -9.20 9.46
C PRO A 189 -37.95 -8.24 8.35
N VAL A 190 -37.30 -8.35 7.19
CA VAL A 190 -37.56 -7.52 6.00
C VAL A 190 -38.72 -8.06 5.15
N GLY A 191 -39.36 -7.16 4.40
CA GLY A 191 -40.46 -7.44 3.49
C GLY A 191 -41.78 -7.83 4.16
N VAL A 192 -41.96 -7.48 5.45
CA VAL A 192 -43.17 -7.78 6.23
C VAL A 192 -43.47 -6.70 7.26
N GLN A 193 -44.76 -6.41 7.43
CA GLN A 193 -45.29 -5.71 8.59
C GLN A 193 -45.48 -6.68 9.76
N GLY A 194 -45.04 -6.30 10.96
CA GLY A 194 -45.09 -7.14 12.14
C GLY A 194 -45.14 -6.39 13.46
N GLN A 195 -45.28 -7.16 14.54
CA GLN A 195 -45.20 -6.69 15.92
C GLN A 195 -44.42 -7.71 16.75
N PHE A 196 -43.67 -7.24 17.74
CA PHE A 196 -42.97 -8.07 18.70
C PHE A 196 -43.16 -7.57 20.14
N ALA A 197 -42.89 -8.46 21.09
CA ALA A 197 -42.62 -8.09 22.47
C ALA A 197 -41.44 -8.90 22.99
N MET A 198 -40.58 -8.26 23.77
CA MET A 198 -39.42 -8.88 24.39
C MET A 198 -39.24 -8.35 25.81
N ASP A 199 -38.66 -9.17 26.67
CA ASP A 199 -38.52 -8.90 28.10
C ASP A 199 -37.16 -9.39 28.63
N ASP A 200 -36.72 -8.81 29.76
CA ASP A 200 -35.53 -9.14 30.56
C ASP A 200 -34.33 -9.73 29.76
N VAL A 201 -33.50 -8.84 29.21
CA VAL A 201 -32.23 -9.17 28.57
C VAL A 201 -31.15 -9.27 29.64
N GLU A 202 -30.53 -10.44 29.78
CA GLU A 202 -29.56 -10.73 30.84
C GLU A 202 -28.40 -11.62 30.37
N LEU A 203 -27.25 -11.47 31.02
CA LEU A 203 -26.09 -12.34 30.87
C LEU A 203 -26.28 -13.59 31.74
N TYR A 204 -25.99 -14.78 31.22
CA TYR A 204 -26.29 -16.03 31.91
C TYR A 204 -25.14 -17.05 31.85
N GLY A 205 -25.12 -17.96 32.83
CA GLY A 205 -24.23 -19.12 32.89
C GLY A 205 -22.74 -18.77 33.09
N LYS A 206 -21.92 -19.76 33.45
CA LYS A 206 -20.45 -19.61 33.50
C LYS A 206 -19.88 -19.58 32.08
N ALA A 207 -18.97 -18.64 31.80
CA ALA A 207 -18.25 -18.59 30.53
C ALA A 207 -17.65 -19.94 30.12
N ASP A 208 -17.85 -20.30 28.84
CA ASP A 208 -17.14 -21.43 28.23
C ASP A 208 -15.67 -21.03 28.02
N GLN A 209 -14.75 -21.88 28.49
CA GLN A 209 -13.33 -21.67 28.27
C GLN A 209 -12.98 -21.55 26.78
N CYS A 210 -13.75 -22.16 25.88
CA CYS A 210 -13.51 -22.09 24.43
C CYS A 210 -13.66 -20.66 23.85
N LEU A 211 -14.31 -19.74 24.57
CA LEU A 211 -14.34 -18.30 24.23
C LEU A 211 -13.01 -17.61 24.54
N ARG A 212 -12.36 -18.02 25.63
CA ARG A 212 -11.16 -17.38 26.18
C ARG A 212 -9.87 -18.15 25.89
N ALA A 213 -9.94 -19.38 25.38
CA ALA A 213 -8.79 -20.23 25.11
C ALA A 213 -8.85 -20.79 23.69
N SER A 214 -7.71 -20.74 23.00
CA SER A 214 -7.51 -21.28 21.66
C SER A 214 -6.28 -22.17 21.62
N VAL A 215 -6.27 -23.10 20.66
CA VAL A 215 -5.10 -23.86 20.26
C VAL A 215 -4.64 -23.36 18.91
N THR A 216 -3.34 -23.09 18.79
CA THR A 216 -2.67 -22.66 17.55
C THR A 216 -1.44 -23.51 17.29
N THR A 217 -0.98 -23.55 16.04
CA THR A 217 0.37 -23.99 15.69
C THR A 217 1.27 -22.79 15.43
N ASP A 218 2.59 -23.02 15.45
CA ASP A 218 3.58 -21.98 15.15
C ASP A 218 3.54 -21.51 13.69
N THR A 219 3.17 -22.40 12.77
CA THR A 219 2.86 -22.13 11.36
C THR A 219 1.78 -23.10 10.87
N THR A 220 1.14 -22.84 9.73
CA THR A 220 0.20 -23.80 9.10
C THR A 220 0.94 -24.89 8.31
N VAL A 221 2.05 -24.54 7.66
CA VAL A 221 2.82 -25.44 6.80
C VAL A 221 4.22 -25.65 7.38
N HIS A 222 4.63 -26.91 7.48
CA HIS A 222 5.91 -27.34 8.05
C HIS A 222 6.73 -28.11 7.00
N PRO A 223 7.51 -27.40 6.15
CA PRO A 223 8.50 -28.00 5.27
C PRO A 223 9.53 -28.81 6.05
N VAL A 224 9.95 -29.96 5.51
CA VAL A 224 10.98 -30.81 6.09
C VAL A 224 11.72 -31.59 5.00
N GLU A 225 13.05 -31.56 5.06
CA GLU A 225 13.90 -32.39 4.22
C GLU A 225 13.54 -33.88 4.34
N GLU A 226 13.59 -34.58 3.21
CA GLU A 226 13.33 -36.01 3.09
C GLU A 226 14.28 -36.85 3.97
N GLY A 227 13.71 -37.60 4.92
CA GLY A 227 14.38 -38.32 6.01
C GLY A 227 14.56 -37.53 7.32
N GLY A 228 14.04 -36.31 7.39
CA GLY A 228 14.01 -35.48 8.59
C GLY A 228 12.90 -35.82 9.58
N THR A 229 12.50 -34.83 10.37
CA THR A 229 11.36 -34.94 11.29
C THR A 229 10.75 -33.58 11.52
N ALA A 230 9.54 -33.36 11.01
CA ALA A 230 8.82 -32.12 11.25
C ALA A 230 8.43 -31.99 12.73
N ALA A 231 8.48 -30.76 13.25
CA ALA A 231 8.19 -30.43 14.64
C ALA A 231 7.04 -29.41 14.71
N VAL A 232 5.81 -29.88 14.79
CA VAL A 232 4.61 -29.02 14.87
C VAL A 232 4.43 -28.56 16.31
N LYS A 233 4.53 -27.25 16.57
CA LYS A 233 4.50 -26.67 17.92
C LYS A 233 3.09 -26.20 18.26
N VAL A 234 2.33 -27.07 18.90
CA VAL A 234 0.98 -26.80 19.42
C VAL A 234 1.07 -25.90 20.65
N THR A 235 0.40 -24.76 20.60
CA THR A 235 0.37 -23.72 21.62
C THR A 235 -1.05 -23.55 22.14
N VAL A 236 -1.23 -23.51 23.46
CA VAL A 236 -2.49 -23.03 24.06
C VAL A 236 -2.33 -21.54 24.38
N ALA A 237 -3.27 -20.71 23.92
CA ALA A 237 -3.25 -19.26 24.12
C ALA A 237 -4.60 -18.81 24.67
N THR A 238 -4.59 -17.83 25.57
CA THR A 238 -5.79 -17.28 26.21
C THR A 238 -5.87 -15.76 26.12
N THR A 239 -7.11 -15.26 26.04
CA THR A 239 -7.44 -13.84 26.18
C THR A 239 -6.98 -13.32 27.54
N GLY A 240 -6.37 -12.13 27.58
CA GLY A 240 -5.89 -11.52 28.83
C GLY A 240 -4.69 -12.22 29.50
N SER A 241 -4.05 -13.21 28.84
CA SER A 241 -2.91 -13.99 29.37
C SER A 241 -3.18 -14.84 30.63
N ALA A 242 -4.44 -14.97 31.05
CA ALA A 242 -4.81 -15.80 32.21
C ALA A 242 -4.48 -17.29 31.97
N PRO A 243 -4.15 -18.09 33.00
CA PRO A 243 -4.08 -19.54 32.82
C PRO A 243 -5.44 -20.12 32.38
N ILE A 244 -5.43 -21.27 31.70
CA ILE A 244 -6.67 -22.02 31.43
C ILE A 244 -7.29 -22.52 32.74
N ASP A 245 -8.60 -22.35 32.89
CA ASP A 245 -9.39 -22.75 34.07
C ASP A 245 -9.66 -24.27 34.10
N ASP A 246 -9.85 -24.87 32.92
CA ASP A 246 -10.19 -26.27 32.69
C ASP A 246 -9.15 -26.94 31.74
N PRO A 247 -8.95 -28.27 31.77
CA PRO A 247 -7.94 -28.92 30.94
C PRO A 247 -8.24 -28.85 29.42
N VAL A 248 -7.28 -28.40 28.63
CA VAL A 248 -7.34 -28.46 27.16
C VAL A 248 -6.68 -29.75 26.66
N THR A 249 -7.38 -30.52 25.84
CA THR A 249 -6.81 -31.69 25.15
C THR A 249 -6.77 -31.47 23.65
N VAL A 250 -5.70 -31.98 23.03
CA VAL A 250 -5.50 -31.95 21.57
C VAL A 250 -5.16 -33.37 21.15
N ALA A 251 -6.16 -34.12 20.68
CA ALA A 251 -5.91 -35.37 19.98
C ALA A 251 -5.37 -35.06 18.60
N TYR A 252 -4.35 -35.80 18.16
CA TYR A 252 -3.70 -35.61 16.86
C TYR A 252 -3.54 -36.93 16.14
N GLU A 253 -3.70 -36.90 14.82
CA GLU A 253 -3.40 -38.02 13.93
C GLU A 253 -2.92 -37.51 12.56
N THR A 254 -1.90 -38.14 11.99
CA THR A 254 -1.56 -37.93 10.58
C THR A 254 -2.58 -38.64 9.70
N THR A 255 -3.33 -37.88 8.91
CA THR A 255 -4.27 -38.38 7.91
C THR A 255 -3.60 -38.41 6.54
N GLY A 256 -3.98 -39.34 5.66
CA GLY A 256 -3.37 -39.46 4.33
C GLY A 256 -3.51 -38.18 3.50
N GLY A 257 -2.40 -37.74 2.90
CA GLY A 257 -2.34 -36.63 1.94
C GLY A 257 -1.84 -37.12 0.60
N THR A 258 -0.85 -36.44 0.02
CA THR A 258 -0.17 -36.94 -1.20
C THR A 258 0.98 -37.91 -0.89
N ALA A 259 1.55 -37.86 0.33
CA ALA A 259 2.59 -38.78 0.79
C ALA A 259 2.01 -40.14 1.23
N GLU A 260 2.72 -41.25 0.97
CA GLU A 260 2.28 -42.61 1.33
C GLU A 260 2.74 -43.03 2.75
N PRO A 261 1.81 -43.47 3.63
CA PRO A 261 2.13 -44.01 4.95
C PRO A 261 3.12 -45.20 4.92
N GLY A 262 4.28 -45.03 5.56
CA GLY A 262 5.31 -46.07 5.65
C GLY A 262 6.25 -46.17 4.44
N LYS A 263 6.02 -45.41 3.36
CA LYS A 263 7.02 -45.13 2.30
C LYS A 263 7.72 -43.81 2.61
N ASP A 264 6.95 -42.74 2.81
CA ASP A 264 7.43 -41.35 2.82
C ASP A 264 7.43 -40.73 4.23
N TYR A 265 6.60 -41.26 5.12
CA TYR A 265 6.56 -40.85 6.51
C TYR A 265 6.13 -41.97 7.46
N THR A 266 6.44 -41.83 8.74
CA THR A 266 5.93 -42.71 9.80
C THR A 266 4.64 -42.12 10.37
N PRO A 267 3.49 -42.82 10.28
CA PRO A 267 2.23 -42.33 10.86
C PRO A 267 2.33 -42.13 12.37
N VAL A 268 1.80 -41.01 12.85
CA VAL A 268 1.74 -40.70 14.28
C VAL A 268 0.34 -40.35 14.71
N ALA A 269 -0.03 -40.80 15.90
CA ALA A 269 -1.27 -40.43 16.57
C ALA A 269 -1.07 -40.38 18.09
N GLY A 270 -1.85 -39.54 18.78
CA GLY A 270 -1.77 -39.42 20.23
C GLY A 270 -2.63 -38.28 20.78
N THR A 271 -2.35 -37.89 22.03
CA THR A 271 -3.05 -36.78 22.70
C THR A 271 -2.04 -35.92 23.45
N LEU A 272 -2.13 -34.60 23.28
CA LEU A 272 -1.51 -33.61 24.13
C LEU A 272 -2.54 -33.13 25.17
N THR A 273 -2.10 -32.82 26.38
CA THR A 273 -2.95 -32.28 27.45
C THR A 273 -2.27 -31.09 28.10
N PHE A 274 -2.95 -29.96 28.14
CA PHE A 274 -2.60 -28.80 28.95
C PHE A 274 -3.52 -28.83 30.17
N PRO A 275 -3.02 -29.16 31.38
CA PRO A 275 -3.85 -29.18 32.58
C PRO A 275 -4.40 -27.80 32.94
N ALA A 276 -5.52 -27.76 33.68
CA ALA A 276 -5.99 -26.55 34.35
C ALA A 276 -4.84 -25.86 35.12
N GLY A 277 -4.80 -24.54 35.09
CA GLY A 277 -3.69 -23.71 35.57
C GLY A 277 -2.50 -23.58 34.61
N THR A 278 -2.57 -24.11 33.38
CA THR A 278 -1.51 -23.88 32.37
C THR A 278 -1.55 -22.44 31.86
N ALA A 279 -0.42 -21.74 31.91
CA ALA A 279 -0.30 -20.36 31.45
C ALA A 279 -0.50 -20.20 29.94
N SER A 280 -1.03 -19.04 29.53
CA SER A 280 -1.11 -18.62 28.13
C SER A 280 0.25 -18.68 27.42
N GLY A 281 0.27 -19.15 26.17
CA GLY A 281 1.49 -19.33 25.39
C GLY A 281 2.28 -20.60 25.72
N ALA A 282 1.78 -21.47 26.60
CA ALA A 282 2.41 -22.77 26.86
C ALA A 282 2.35 -23.67 25.62
N THR A 283 3.45 -24.38 25.34
CA THR A 283 3.62 -25.13 24.09
C THR A 283 4.02 -26.59 24.30
N ARG A 284 3.62 -27.43 23.36
CA ARG A 284 4.00 -28.86 23.25
C ARG A 284 4.24 -29.18 21.77
N THR A 285 5.12 -30.14 21.49
CA THR A 285 5.53 -30.46 20.12
C THR A 285 5.05 -31.85 19.70
N ILE A 286 4.40 -31.93 18.55
CA ILE A 286 4.14 -33.16 17.82
C ILE A 286 5.32 -33.37 16.85
N LYS A 287 5.84 -34.59 16.77
CA LYS A 287 6.92 -34.94 15.85
C LYS A 287 6.40 -35.89 14.78
N VAL A 288 6.61 -35.54 13.52
CA VAL A 288 6.24 -36.37 12.36
C VAL A 288 7.53 -36.76 11.63
N PRO A 289 8.05 -38.00 11.80
CA PRO A 289 9.24 -38.45 11.11
C PRO A 289 8.95 -38.71 9.64
N THR A 290 9.74 -38.10 8.74
CA THR A 290 9.73 -38.45 7.32
C THR A 290 10.75 -39.57 7.08
N LEU A 291 10.53 -40.33 6.02
CA LEU A 291 11.41 -41.41 5.57
C LEU A 291 12.24 -40.89 4.40
N LYS A 292 13.29 -41.64 4.04
CA LYS A 292 14.20 -41.28 2.94
C LYS A 292 14.41 -42.47 2.02
N ASP A 293 14.25 -42.27 0.72
CA ASP A 293 14.64 -43.20 -0.32
C ASP A 293 15.80 -42.66 -1.20
N ARG A 294 15.74 -42.87 -2.51
CA ARG A 294 16.75 -42.49 -3.51
C ARG A 294 16.15 -42.02 -4.84
N ALA A 295 14.83 -41.82 -4.90
CA ALA A 295 14.17 -41.24 -6.04
C ALA A 295 14.46 -39.73 -6.12
N ALA A 296 13.85 -39.08 -7.09
CA ALA A 296 13.86 -37.63 -7.22
C ALA A 296 12.41 -37.23 -7.44
N GLU A 297 11.78 -36.73 -6.38
CA GLU A 297 10.32 -36.63 -6.27
C GLU A 297 9.88 -35.17 -6.06
N PRO A 298 8.66 -34.80 -6.49
CA PRO A 298 8.04 -33.54 -6.10
C PRO A 298 7.76 -33.50 -4.59
N ALA A 299 7.31 -32.37 -4.08
CA ALA A 299 6.93 -32.25 -2.68
C ALA A 299 5.63 -33.01 -2.39
N GLU A 300 5.57 -33.62 -1.22
CA GLU A 300 4.45 -34.44 -0.77
C GLU A 300 3.91 -33.98 0.59
N THR A 301 2.63 -34.19 0.83
CA THR A 301 1.89 -33.57 1.93
C THR A 301 1.33 -34.61 2.91
N VAL A 302 1.46 -34.30 4.20
CA VAL A 302 0.97 -35.09 5.34
C VAL A 302 0.12 -34.19 6.24
N PRO A 303 -1.21 -34.13 6.05
CA PRO A 303 -2.11 -33.40 6.94
C PRO A 303 -2.11 -33.98 8.37
N LEU A 304 -1.94 -33.11 9.35
CA LEU A 304 -1.96 -33.45 10.78
C LEU A 304 -3.27 -32.97 11.40
N LYS A 305 -4.30 -33.82 11.36
CA LYS A 305 -5.62 -33.53 11.92
C LYS A 305 -5.51 -33.33 13.42
N LEU A 306 -5.98 -32.18 13.91
CA LEU A 306 -6.06 -31.84 15.33
C LEU A 306 -7.53 -31.79 15.76
N THR A 307 -7.89 -32.56 16.80
CA THR A 307 -9.20 -32.50 17.45
C THR A 307 -9.02 -31.92 18.85
N VAL A 308 -9.53 -30.71 19.05
CA VAL A 308 -9.34 -29.94 20.29
C VAL A 308 -10.59 -30.05 21.17
N THR A 309 -10.40 -30.09 22.49
CA THR A 309 -11.49 -30.04 23.48
C THR A 309 -11.08 -29.12 24.61
N GLY A 310 -12.01 -28.26 25.05
CA GLY A 310 -11.78 -27.23 26.08
C GLY A 310 -11.13 -25.94 25.55
N ALA A 311 -10.92 -25.80 24.24
CA ALA A 311 -10.44 -24.59 23.59
C ALA A 311 -10.90 -24.54 22.13
N LYS A 312 -10.93 -23.35 21.52
CA LYS A 312 -11.13 -23.18 20.06
C LYS A 312 -10.00 -23.88 19.29
N PRO A 313 -10.28 -24.71 18.27
CA PRO A 313 -9.24 -25.33 17.45
C PRO A 313 -8.51 -24.31 16.56
N PRO A 314 -7.34 -24.66 15.98
CA PRO A 314 -6.74 -23.90 14.89
C PRO A 314 -7.72 -23.73 13.72
N ALA A 315 -7.64 -22.60 13.01
CA ALA A 315 -8.49 -22.33 11.84
C ALA A 315 -8.19 -23.29 10.67
N GLU A 316 -6.90 -23.56 10.41
CA GLU A 316 -6.43 -24.47 9.37
C GLU A 316 -5.89 -25.78 9.98
N THR A 317 -5.99 -26.89 9.25
CA THR A 317 -5.31 -28.14 9.62
C THR A 317 -3.82 -28.03 9.30
N PRO A 318 -2.90 -28.21 10.27
CA PRO A 318 -1.46 -28.13 10.01
C PRO A 318 -1.00 -29.19 8.99
N LEU A 319 -0.11 -28.78 8.10
CA LEU A 319 0.37 -29.59 6.99
C LEU A 319 1.89 -29.79 7.11
N VAL A 320 2.33 -31.04 7.29
CA VAL A 320 3.75 -31.38 7.12
C VAL A 320 4.00 -31.60 5.63
N VAL A 321 5.11 -31.07 5.11
CA VAL A 321 5.49 -31.20 3.70
C VAL A 321 6.86 -31.85 3.62
N VAL A 322 6.93 -33.00 2.94
CA VAL A 322 8.20 -33.62 2.54
C VAL A 322 8.72 -32.83 1.34
N ASP A 323 9.88 -32.20 1.46
CA ASP A 323 10.36 -31.27 0.44
C ASP A 323 10.75 -31.98 -0.88
N ALA A 324 10.48 -31.29 -1.99
CA ALA A 324 10.88 -31.73 -3.32
C ALA A 324 12.41 -31.85 -3.40
N HIS A 325 12.92 -32.91 -4.02
CA HIS A 325 14.36 -33.17 -3.99
C HIS A 325 14.88 -33.91 -5.24
N GLY A 326 16.16 -33.75 -5.53
CA GLY A 326 16.84 -34.43 -6.65
C GLY A 326 16.44 -33.96 -8.07
N LEU A 327 15.42 -33.13 -8.21
CA LEU A 327 14.93 -32.64 -9.51
C LEU A 327 15.86 -31.55 -10.10
N PRO A 328 16.09 -31.51 -11.43
CA PRO A 328 17.04 -30.58 -12.04
C PRO A 328 16.73 -29.09 -11.81
N TYR A 329 15.46 -28.69 -11.71
CA TYR A 329 15.12 -27.29 -11.39
C TYR A 329 15.55 -26.86 -9.98
N LEU A 330 15.84 -27.79 -9.06
CA LEU A 330 16.36 -27.50 -7.72
C LEU A 330 17.89 -27.41 -7.67
N ASP A 331 18.60 -27.88 -8.71
CA ASP A 331 20.06 -27.80 -8.75
C ASP A 331 20.54 -26.39 -9.14
N SER A 332 20.85 -25.57 -8.13
CA SER A 332 21.37 -24.21 -8.27
C SER A 332 22.70 -24.09 -9.03
N ARG A 333 23.39 -25.20 -9.30
CA ARG A 333 24.60 -25.24 -10.15
C ARG A 333 24.26 -25.29 -11.65
N LEU A 334 23.01 -25.60 -12.02
CA LEU A 334 22.58 -25.58 -13.41
C LEU A 334 22.22 -24.15 -13.86
N PRO A 335 22.51 -23.78 -15.12
CA PRO A 335 22.08 -22.49 -15.67
C PRO A 335 20.57 -22.30 -15.56
N VAL A 336 20.12 -21.09 -15.19
CA VAL A 336 18.69 -20.72 -15.04
C VAL A 336 17.82 -21.25 -16.18
N LYS A 337 18.24 -21.06 -17.44
CA LYS A 337 17.52 -21.55 -18.62
C LYS A 337 17.24 -23.07 -18.62
N LYS A 338 18.12 -23.89 -18.02
CA LYS A 338 17.89 -25.33 -17.87
C LYS A 338 16.89 -25.63 -16.75
N ARG A 339 16.99 -24.90 -15.62
CA ARG A 339 16.07 -25.04 -14.48
C ARG A 339 14.64 -24.67 -14.88
N VAL A 340 14.47 -23.56 -15.61
CA VAL A 340 13.19 -23.13 -16.20
C VAL A 340 12.63 -24.20 -17.15
N ALA A 341 13.42 -24.67 -18.12
CA ALA A 341 12.95 -25.65 -19.09
C ALA A 341 12.56 -27.01 -18.45
N ASP A 342 13.26 -27.43 -17.39
CA ASP A 342 12.91 -28.62 -16.62
C ASP A 342 11.61 -28.42 -15.84
N LEU A 343 11.41 -27.27 -15.18
CA LEU A 343 10.22 -26.98 -14.40
C LEU A 343 8.96 -26.81 -15.27
N VAL A 344 9.02 -25.97 -16.31
CA VAL A 344 7.88 -25.75 -17.24
C VAL A 344 7.43 -27.07 -17.91
N GLY A 345 8.39 -27.96 -18.22
CA GLY A 345 8.09 -29.27 -18.79
C GLY A 345 7.45 -30.29 -17.83
N ARG A 346 7.31 -29.96 -16.53
CA ARG A 346 6.66 -30.78 -15.50
C ARG A 346 5.31 -30.23 -15.04
N MET A 347 5.05 -28.95 -15.32
CA MET A 347 3.88 -28.23 -14.85
C MET A 347 2.60 -28.60 -15.61
N SER A 348 1.50 -28.74 -14.89
CA SER A 348 0.14 -28.78 -15.43
C SER A 348 -0.27 -27.42 -16.00
N LEU A 349 -1.37 -27.39 -16.77
CA LEU A 349 -1.93 -26.13 -17.25
C LEU A 349 -2.42 -25.24 -16.09
N GLN A 350 -2.92 -25.85 -15.01
CA GLN A 350 -3.37 -25.18 -13.80
C GLN A 350 -2.20 -24.54 -13.05
N GLU A 351 -1.10 -25.28 -12.83
CA GLU A 351 0.13 -24.75 -12.21
C GLU A 351 0.72 -23.60 -13.06
N LYS A 352 0.66 -23.70 -14.40
CA LYS A 352 1.08 -22.64 -15.31
C LYS A 352 0.18 -21.39 -15.21
N ALA A 353 -1.15 -21.56 -15.17
CA ALA A 353 -2.11 -20.47 -15.00
C ALA A 353 -1.93 -19.77 -13.63
N GLY A 354 -1.72 -20.54 -12.56
CA GLY A 354 -1.35 -20.05 -11.24
C GLY A 354 -0.12 -19.15 -11.30
N GLN A 355 0.96 -19.56 -11.99
CA GLN A 355 2.14 -18.72 -12.18
C GLN A 355 1.88 -17.40 -12.94
N MET A 356 0.90 -17.35 -13.84
CA MET A 356 0.47 -16.13 -14.53
C MET A 356 -0.47 -15.25 -13.70
N THR A 357 -0.82 -15.66 -12.48
CA THR A 357 -1.80 -14.98 -11.63
C THR A 357 -1.13 -14.21 -10.49
N GLN A 358 -1.50 -12.93 -10.32
CA GLN A 358 -1.16 -12.11 -9.16
C GLN A 358 -2.43 -11.66 -8.43
N ALA A 359 -2.53 -11.96 -7.14
CA ALA A 359 -3.63 -11.58 -6.26
C ALA A 359 -3.19 -10.55 -5.19
N GLU A 360 -4.13 -9.80 -4.63
CA GLU A 360 -3.86 -8.81 -3.58
C GLU A 360 -3.87 -9.48 -2.20
N ARG A 361 -2.97 -9.09 -1.30
CA ARG A 361 -2.80 -9.75 0.01
C ARG A 361 -4.05 -9.72 0.91
N GLY A 362 -4.95 -8.75 0.75
CA GLY A 362 -6.23 -8.67 1.46
C GLY A 362 -7.32 -9.54 0.85
N ALA A 363 -7.17 -9.98 -0.40
CA ALA A 363 -8.04 -10.98 -1.03
C ALA A 363 -7.69 -12.43 -0.59
N ILE A 364 -6.54 -12.61 0.03
CA ILE A 364 -6.03 -13.87 0.55
C ILE A 364 -6.40 -13.99 2.04
N GLY A 365 -7.64 -14.38 2.32
CA GLY A 365 -8.20 -14.45 3.68
C GLY A 365 -7.51 -15.47 4.59
N GLU A 366 -7.97 -16.73 4.59
CA GLU A 366 -7.35 -17.80 5.38
C GLU A 366 -6.04 -18.35 4.77
N GLY A 367 -5.60 -17.81 3.63
CA GLY A 367 -4.31 -18.13 3.01
C GLY A 367 -4.25 -19.40 2.17
N GLY A 368 -5.07 -20.42 2.47
CA GLY A 368 -5.07 -21.72 1.76
C GLY A 368 -5.25 -21.64 0.24
N ASP A 369 -5.82 -20.55 -0.27
CA ASP A 369 -5.94 -20.25 -1.70
C ASP A 369 -4.57 -20.22 -2.43
N ILE A 370 -3.47 -19.82 -1.76
CA ILE A 370 -2.12 -19.77 -2.38
C ILE A 370 -1.69 -21.12 -2.94
N ALA A 371 -1.84 -22.19 -2.14
CA ALA A 371 -1.49 -23.54 -2.54
C ALA A 371 -2.56 -24.16 -3.44
N THR A 372 -3.83 -23.79 -3.24
CA THR A 372 -4.98 -24.33 -4.00
C THR A 372 -4.97 -23.90 -5.48
N TYR A 373 -4.46 -22.70 -5.77
CA TYR A 373 -4.41 -22.13 -7.13
C TYR A 373 -2.99 -21.94 -7.66
N ASP A 374 -1.98 -22.58 -7.04
CA ASP A 374 -0.55 -22.51 -7.42
C ASP A 374 -0.05 -21.08 -7.72
N LEU A 375 -0.48 -20.11 -6.89
CA LEU A 375 -0.36 -18.68 -7.22
C LEU A 375 1.10 -18.27 -7.48
N GLY A 376 1.30 -17.51 -8.56
CA GLY A 376 2.59 -17.02 -9.00
C GLY A 376 3.09 -15.84 -8.19
N SER A 377 2.17 -14.95 -7.81
CA SER A 377 2.52 -13.70 -7.15
C SER A 377 1.42 -13.22 -6.22
N LEU A 378 1.82 -12.44 -5.22
CA LEU A 378 0.93 -11.56 -4.46
C LEU A 378 1.44 -10.13 -4.57
N LEU A 379 0.57 -9.15 -4.30
CA LEU A 379 1.00 -7.76 -4.08
C LEU A 379 0.37 -7.13 -2.83
N SER A 380 0.99 -6.02 -2.42
CA SER A 380 0.34 -4.96 -1.65
C SER A 380 0.07 -3.76 -2.57
N GLY A 381 -1.21 -3.42 -2.77
CA GLY A 381 -1.58 -2.12 -3.35
C GLY A 381 -1.32 -0.95 -2.40
N GLY A 382 -1.51 0.29 -2.86
CA GLY A 382 -1.27 1.50 -2.06
C GLY A 382 -2.08 1.52 -0.76
N GLY A 383 -1.40 1.51 0.38
CA GLY A 383 -2.01 1.41 1.72
C GLY A 383 -2.40 0.01 2.19
N SER A 384 -2.26 -1.04 1.36
CA SER A 384 -2.48 -2.42 1.80
C SER A 384 -1.27 -2.95 2.57
N THR A 385 -1.29 -2.72 3.89
CA THR A 385 -0.20 -3.05 4.80
C THR A 385 -0.62 -4.08 5.85
N PRO A 386 0.30 -4.90 6.38
CA PRO A 386 0.01 -5.72 7.57
C PRO A 386 -0.22 -4.82 8.78
N MET A 387 -1.07 -5.26 9.71
CA MET A 387 -1.26 -4.59 11.01
C MET A 387 -0.50 -5.36 12.11
N PRO A 388 0.36 -4.72 12.93
CA PRO A 388 0.83 -3.33 12.83
C PRO A 388 1.82 -3.12 11.67
N ASN A 389 1.73 -1.98 10.97
CA ASN A 389 2.60 -1.66 9.83
C ASN A 389 4.06 -1.42 10.29
N THR A 390 4.85 -2.50 10.32
CA THR A 390 6.22 -2.55 10.84
C THR A 390 7.07 -3.52 10.01
N PRO A 391 8.41 -3.33 9.91
CA PRO A 391 9.27 -4.21 9.11
C PRO A 391 9.14 -5.70 9.46
N ALA A 392 8.99 -6.00 10.76
CA ALA A 392 8.83 -7.36 11.25
C ALA A 392 7.47 -7.98 10.90
N ALA A 393 6.40 -7.18 10.86
CA ALA A 393 5.08 -7.66 10.45
C ALA A 393 5.01 -7.92 8.94
N TRP A 394 5.65 -7.09 8.11
CA TRP A 394 5.82 -7.33 6.68
C TRP A 394 6.59 -8.62 6.41
N ALA A 395 7.76 -8.80 7.03
CA ALA A 395 8.55 -10.02 6.88
C ALA A 395 7.76 -11.27 7.30
N LYS A 396 7.12 -11.23 8.49
CA LYS A 396 6.29 -12.34 8.99
C LYS A 396 5.11 -12.67 8.07
N MET A 397 4.45 -11.65 7.50
CA MET A 397 3.35 -11.83 6.55
C MET A 397 3.83 -12.54 5.28
N ILE A 398 4.94 -12.05 4.69
CA ILE A 398 5.50 -12.62 3.46
C ILE A 398 5.99 -14.05 3.70
N ASP A 399 6.68 -14.32 4.81
CA ASP A 399 7.09 -15.69 5.19
C ASP A 399 5.87 -16.62 5.36
N GLY A 400 4.79 -16.12 5.96
CA GLY A 400 3.53 -16.85 6.11
C GLY A 400 2.84 -17.17 4.77
N PHE A 401 3.05 -16.36 3.73
CA PHE A 401 2.60 -16.66 2.37
C PHE A 401 3.55 -17.61 1.64
N GLN A 402 4.87 -17.44 1.79
CA GLN A 402 5.88 -18.32 1.18
C GLN A 402 5.78 -19.75 1.73
N LEU A 403 5.54 -19.93 3.02
CA LEU A 403 5.26 -21.23 3.63
C LEU A 403 4.06 -21.93 2.98
N ARG A 404 3.02 -21.20 2.58
CA ARG A 404 1.88 -21.78 1.85
C ARG A 404 2.26 -22.14 0.41
N ALA A 405 3.10 -21.37 -0.25
CA ALA A 405 3.68 -21.75 -1.55
C ALA A 405 4.55 -23.03 -1.45
N GLN A 406 5.21 -23.29 -0.31
CA GLN A 406 5.95 -24.54 -0.07
C GLN A 406 5.05 -25.78 0.07
N ALA A 407 3.72 -25.64 0.18
CA ALA A 407 2.80 -26.78 0.12
C ALA A 407 2.44 -27.22 -1.31
N THR A 408 2.86 -26.46 -2.33
CA THR A 408 2.63 -26.82 -3.75
C THR A 408 3.57 -27.94 -4.20
N ARG A 409 3.14 -28.72 -5.20
CA ARG A 409 3.86 -29.91 -5.71
C ARG A 409 5.31 -29.63 -6.13
N PHE A 410 5.59 -28.45 -6.65
CA PHE A 410 6.95 -28.05 -7.05
C PHE A 410 7.59 -26.97 -6.16
N GLN A 411 6.91 -26.57 -5.08
CA GLN A 411 7.37 -25.57 -4.11
C GLN A 411 7.83 -24.26 -4.78
N ILE A 412 7.13 -23.84 -5.83
CA ILE A 412 7.49 -22.65 -6.61
C ILE A 412 7.25 -21.42 -5.72
N PRO A 413 8.29 -20.64 -5.38
CA PRO A 413 8.15 -19.51 -4.46
C PRO A 413 7.29 -18.41 -5.08
N LEU A 414 6.52 -17.71 -4.25
CA LEU A 414 5.84 -16.48 -4.66
C LEU A 414 6.87 -15.41 -5.00
N ILE A 415 6.56 -14.57 -5.99
CA ILE A 415 7.18 -13.24 -6.09
C ILE A 415 6.20 -12.23 -5.50
N TYR A 416 6.61 -11.45 -4.49
CA TYR A 416 5.74 -10.48 -3.83
C TYR A 416 6.05 -9.06 -4.36
N GLY A 417 5.05 -8.35 -4.86
CA GLY A 417 5.19 -6.99 -5.42
C GLY A 417 4.68 -5.88 -4.50
N VAL A 418 5.26 -4.69 -4.62
CA VAL A 418 4.76 -3.46 -3.98
C VAL A 418 5.09 -2.25 -4.85
N ASP A 419 4.28 -1.20 -4.78
CA ASP A 419 4.70 0.14 -5.19
C ASP A 419 5.65 0.73 -4.13
N ALA A 420 6.93 0.94 -4.46
CA ALA A 420 7.89 1.68 -3.63
C ALA A 420 8.47 2.89 -4.38
N VAL A 421 7.58 3.65 -5.05
CA VAL A 421 7.92 4.59 -6.13
C VAL A 421 8.76 5.81 -5.73
N HIS A 422 8.96 6.09 -4.44
CA HIS A 422 9.86 7.13 -3.92
C HIS A 422 10.47 6.75 -2.56
N GLY A 423 10.85 5.48 -2.41
CA GLY A 423 11.22 4.86 -1.13
C GLY A 423 10.21 3.77 -0.77
N HIS A 424 10.43 3.04 0.33
CA HIS A 424 9.46 2.03 0.82
C HIS A 424 8.23 2.72 1.46
N ASN A 425 7.47 3.39 0.61
CA ASN A 425 6.55 4.46 0.96
C ASN A 425 5.25 3.98 1.62
N ASN A 426 4.86 2.73 1.41
CA ASN A 426 3.79 2.05 2.17
C ASN A 426 4.19 1.75 3.63
N LEU A 427 5.48 1.73 3.97
CA LEU A 427 5.97 1.42 5.32
C LEU A 427 6.14 2.68 6.18
N VAL A 428 5.43 2.74 7.31
CA VAL A 428 5.60 3.81 8.30
C VAL A 428 7.04 3.80 8.85
N GLY A 429 7.69 4.97 8.85
CA GLY A 429 9.07 5.15 9.33
C GLY A 429 10.18 4.89 8.31
N ALA A 430 9.85 4.46 7.08
CA ALA A 430 10.79 4.37 5.97
C ALA A 430 11.38 5.75 5.57
N THR A 431 12.45 5.71 4.76
CA THR A 431 12.99 6.90 4.10
C THR A 431 12.13 7.27 2.89
N ILE A 432 11.55 8.47 2.87
CA ILE A 432 10.75 8.97 1.74
C ILE A 432 11.59 9.99 0.96
N MET A 433 11.90 9.66 -0.29
CA MET A 433 12.58 10.52 -1.26
C MET A 433 11.61 11.58 -1.80
N PRO A 434 12.13 12.65 -2.42
CA PRO A 434 11.32 13.45 -3.33
C PRO A 434 10.70 12.56 -4.43
N HIS A 435 9.47 12.88 -4.84
CA HIS A 435 8.88 12.25 -6.03
C HIS A 435 9.72 12.52 -7.29
N ASN A 436 9.50 11.72 -8.33
CA ASN A 436 10.36 11.69 -9.52
C ASN A 436 10.51 13.05 -10.20
N ILE A 437 9.49 13.91 -10.20
CA ILE A 437 9.60 15.28 -10.73
C ILE A 437 10.69 16.08 -9.98
N GLY A 438 10.79 15.91 -8.65
CA GLY A 438 11.86 16.47 -7.84
C GLY A 438 13.21 15.84 -8.15
N ILE A 439 13.29 14.52 -8.36
CA ILE A 439 14.54 13.83 -8.75
C ILE A 439 15.02 14.32 -10.12
N GLY A 440 14.15 14.44 -11.12
CA GLY A 440 14.49 14.99 -12.44
C GLY A 440 14.90 16.46 -12.40
N ALA A 441 14.36 17.24 -11.45
CA ALA A 441 14.80 18.61 -11.22
C ALA A 441 16.28 18.72 -10.80
N THR A 442 16.86 17.67 -10.18
CA THR A 442 18.28 17.65 -9.78
C THR A 442 19.24 17.59 -10.96
N ARG A 443 18.82 16.98 -12.08
CA ARG A 443 19.67 16.59 -13.22
C ARG A 443 20.88 15.71 -12.83
N ASP A 444 20.82 14.95 -11.72
CA ASP A 444 21.89 14.02 -11.30
C ASP A 444 21.47 12.53 -11.38
N PRO A 445 21.84 11.81 -12.47
CA PRO A 445 21.67 10.36 -12.59
C PRO A 445 22.29 9.55 -11.43
N ARG A 446 23.38 10.01 -10.81
CA ARG A 446 24.01 9.30 -9.68
C ARG A 446 23.18 9.43 -8.40
N LEU A 447 22.35 10.45 -8.29
CA LEU A 447 21.42 10.62 -7.19
C LEU A 447 20.17 9.76 -7.39
N ALA A 448 19.67 9.65 -8.62
CA ALA A 448 18.61 8.68 -8.97
C ALA A 448 19.05 7.22 -8.69
N GLU A 449 20.29 6.85 -9.04
CA GLU A 449 20.89 5.54 -8.71
C GLU A 449 20.93 5.30 -7.19
N LYS A 450 21.38 6.27 -6.40
CA LYS A 450 21.41 6.18 -4.93
C LYS A 450 20.02 6.10 -4.32
N ALA A 451 19.05 6.83 -4.87
CA ALA A 451 17.66 6.78 -4.41
C ALA A 451 17.11 5.35 -4.59
N GLY A 452 17.28 4.77 -5.79
CA GLY A 452 16.91 3.37 -6.05
C GLY A 452 17.62 2.37 -5.14
N ALA A 453 18.92 2.56 -4.86
CA ALA A 453 19.68 1.69 -3.95
C ALA A 453 19.20 1.76 -2.49
N VAL A 454 18.78 2.95 -2.03
CA VAL A 454 18.15 3.12 -0.71
C VAL A 454 16.79 2.44 -0.69
N THR A 455 15.93 2.68 -1.70
CA THR A 455 14.62 2.03 -1.84
C THR A 455 14.75 0.51 -1.78
N ALA A 456 15.59 -0.09 -2.64
CA ALA A 456 15.79 -1.53 -2.67
C ALA A 456 16.30 -2.09 -1.34
N SER A 457 17.24 -1.42 -0.67
CA SER A 457 17.73 -1.87 0.63
C SER A 457 16.68 -1.78 1.75
N GLU A 458 15.68 -0.90 1.67
CA GLU A 458 14.58 -0.83 2.65
C GLU A 458 13.46 -1.81 2.32
N VAL A 459 13.06 -1.91 1.05
CA VAL A 459 12.03 -2.85 0.53
C VAL A 459 12.45 -4.30 0.76
N ARG A 460 13.69 -4.66 0.39
CA ARG A 460 14.19 -6.04 0.50
C ARG A 460 14.29 -6.50 1.95
N ALA A 461 14.64 -5.59 2.86
CA ALA A 461 14.72 -5.84 4.30
C ALA A 461 13.37 -6.11 4.98
N THR A 462 12.24 -5.86 4.30
CA THR A 462 10.91 -6.31 4.75
C THR A 462 10.44 -7.61 4.10
N GLY A 463 11.30 -8.26 3.31
CA GLY A 463 11.00 -9.51 2.59
C GLY A 463 10.49 -9.35 1.16
N VAL A 464 10.23 -8.13 0.68
CA VAL A 464 9.67 -7.90 -0.65
C VAL A 464 10.77 -8.00 -1.73
N PRO A 465 10.66 -8.90 -2.73
CA PRO A 465 11.65 -9.04 -3.81
C PRO A 465 11.42 -8.14 -5.03
N TRP A 466 10.25 -7.49 -5.18
CA TRP A 466 9.83 -6.86 -6.43
C TRP A 466 9.17 -5.50 -6.19
N ASP A 467 9.63 -4.49 -6.91
CA ASP A 467 9.17 -3.11 -6.86
C ASP A 467 8.52 -2.71 -8.20
N PHE A 468 7.37 -2.05 -8.13
CA PHE A 468 6.66 -1.46 -9.25
C PHE A 468 7.20 -0.06 -9.60
N ALA A 469 8.53 0.07 -9.71
CA ALA A 469 9.24 1.29 -10.07
C ALA A 469 10.43 0.99 -10.99
N PRO A 470 10.88 1.94 -11.82
CA PRO A 470 10.42 3.33 -11.96
C PRO A 470 9.23 3.54 -12.92
N CYS A 471 8.46 4.60 -12.69
CA CYS A 471 7.70 5.24 -13.76
C CYS A 471 8.69 5.91 -14.74
N LEU A 472 8.67 5.46 -16.00
CA LEU A 472 9.39 6.05 -17.13
C LEU A 472 8.44 6.86 -18.03
N CYS A 473 7.36 7.32 -17.42
CA CYS A 473 6.37 8.19 -18.00
C CYS A 473 7.06 9.50 -18.46
N VAL A 474 6.67 10.02 -19.62
CA VAL A 474 7.08 11.35 -20.09
C VAL A 474 5.83 12.21 -20.07
N THR A 475 5.67 13.04 -19.03
CA THR A 475 4.50 13.95 -18.90
C THR A 475 4.51 14.99 -20.00
N ARG A 476 3.36 15.22 -20.63
CA ARG A 476 3.17 16.20 -21.71
C ARG A 476 2.06 17.21 -21.44
N ASP A 477 1.28 16.99 -20.38
CA ASP A 477 0.20 17.87 -19.94
C ASP A 477 0.05 17.80 -18.41
N GLU A 478 0.48 18.88 -17.75
CA GLU A 478 0.53 18.97 -16.28
C GLU A 478 -0.87 19.04 -15.62
N ARG A 479 -1.96 18.84 -16.37
CA ARG A 479 -3.29 18.56 -15.80
C ARG A 479 -3.43 17.12 -15.30
N TRP A 480 -2.54 16.22 -15.69
CA TRP A 480 -2.56 14.81 -15.29
C TRP A 480 -2.22 14.61 -13.81
N GLY A 481 -3.04 13.83 -13.11
CA GLY A 481 -2.89 13.54 -11.68
C GLY A 481 -1.67 12.69 -11.30
N ARG A 482 -0.90 12.17 -12.27
CA ARG A 482 0.36 11.43 -12.03
C ARG A 482 1.61 12.17 -12.53
N SER A 483 1.51 13.45 -12.89
CA SER A 483 2.64 14.24 -13.42
C SER A 483 3.88 14.21 -12.52
N TYR A 484 3.70 14.12 -11.19
CA TYR A 484 4.80 14.02 -10.22
C TYR A 484 5.57 12.69 -10.26
N GLU A 485 4.97 11.62 -10.79
CA GLU A 485 5.61 10.32 -10.98
C GLU A 485 6.58 10.34 -12.18
N SER A 486 6.45 11.31 -13.09
CA SER A 486 7.40 11.53 -14.19
C SER A 486 8.67 12.24 -13.72
N PHE A 487 9.83 11.89 -14.28
CA PHE A 487 11.06 12.68 -14.10
C PHE A 487 11.04 14.01 -14.88
N GLY A 488 10.13 14.20 -15.83
CA GLY A 488 9.95 15.46 -16.56
C GLY A 488 9.27 15.32 -17.92
N GLU A 489 9.27 16.40 -18.70
CA GLU A 489 8.61 16.45 -20.02
C GLU A 489 9.53 16.08 -21.20
N ASP A 490 10.85 16.08 -21.00
CA ASP A 490 11.84 15.76 -22.03
C ASP A 490 12.24 14.28 -21.91
N PRO A 491 12.06 13.44 -22.96
CA PRO A 491 12.51 12.05 -22.94
C PRO A 491 14.00 11.90 -22.60
N ALA A 492 14.85 12.83 -23.05
CA ALA A 492 16.29 12.79 -22.76
C ALA A 492 16.61 13.04 -21.27
N LEU A 493 15.68 13.64 -20.51
CA LEU A 493 15.79 13.72 -19.05
C LEU A 493 15.42 12.39 -18.41
N VAL A 494 14.31 11.78 -18.84
CA VAL A 494 13.85 10.47 -18.33
C VAL A 494 14.91 9.39 -18.55
N GLU A 495 15.44 9.26 -19.77
CA GLU A 495 16.54 8.33 -20.12
C GLU A 495 17.78 8.50 -19.23
N SER A 496 18.06 9.74 -18.81
CA SER A 496 19.19 10.04 -17.93
C SER A 496 18.95 9.60 -16.48
N MET A 497 17.70 9.59 -16.00
CA MET A 497 17.34 9.21 -14.62
C MET A 497 17.16 7.69 -14.44
N GLU A 498 17.07 6.91 -15.52
CA GLU A 498 16.95 5.45 -15.50
C GLU A 498 18.10 4.69 -14.82
N THR A 499 19.18 5.36 -14.44
CA THR A 499 20.17 4.83 -13.49
C THR A 499 19.55 4.37 -12.17
N VAL A 500 18.34 4.84 -11.81
CA VAL A 500 17.53 4.25 -10.73
C VAL A 500 17.33 2.74 -10.88
N ILE A 501 17.26 2.20 -12.10
CA ILE A 501 17.16 0.76 -12.38
C ILE A 501 18.41 0.01 -11.88
N GLN A 502 19.59 0.60 -12.02
CA GLN A 502 20.84 0.04 -11.46
C GLN A 502 20.87 0.14 -9.93
N GLY A 503 20.28 1.19 -9.37
CA GLY A 503 20.06 1.29 -7.92
C GLY A 503 19.21 0.14 -7.39
N LEU A 504 18.08 -0.13 -8.06
CA LEU A 504 17.11 -1.15 -7.66
C LEU A 504 17.64 -2.59 -7.87
N GLN A 505 18.15 -2.90 -9.07
CA GLN A 505 18.47 -4.27 -9.50
C GLN A 505 19.96 -4.63 -9.49
N GLY A 506 20.86 -3.64 -9.46
CA GLY A 506 22.29 -3.83 -9.66
C GLY A 506 22.68 -3.86 -11.14
N ALA A 507 23.68 -4.67 -11.52
CA ALA A 507 24.15 -4.71 -12.90
C ALA A 507 23.10 -5.26 -13.88
N ALA A 508 23.05 -4.70 -15.09
CA ALA A 508 22.10 -5.03 -16.16
C ALA A 508 22.05 -6.51 -16.59
N ASN A 509 23.05 -7.34 -16.22
CA ASN A 509 23.02 -8.77 -16.48
C ASN A 509 22.35 -9.60 -15.35
N GLY A 510 21.77 -8.94 -14.35
CA GLY A 510 21.02 -9.57 -13.24
C GLY A 510 21.87 -10.36 -12.25
N LYS A 511 23.21 -10.26 -12.30
CA LYS A 511 24.10 -11.06 -11.42
C LYS A 511 23.96 -10.73 -9.93
N ASP A 512 23.59 -9.48 -9.61
CA ASP A 512 23.48 -8.93 -8.25
C ASP A 512 22.03 -8.98 -7.73
N LEU A 513 21.05 -9.35 -8.58
CA LEU A 513 19.61 -9.28 -8.29
C LEU A 513 19.15 -10.20 -7.14
N LYS A 514 19.96 -11.21 -6.81
CA LYS A 514 19.75 -12.15 -5.70
C LYS A 514 20.27 -11.64 -4.33
N ASP A 515 20.95 -10.49 -4.31
CA ASP A 515 21.57 -9.96 -3.11
C ASP A 515 20.51 -9.37 -2.15
N ASP A 516 20.87 -9.21 -0.87
CA ASP A 516 19.94 -8.84 0.22
C ASP A 516 19.51 -7.36 0.22
N ASP A 517 20.04 -6.56 -0.71
CA ASP A 517 19.78 -5.14 -0.87
C ASP A 517 19.36 -4.78 -2.32
N LYS A 518 18.82 -5.75 -3.07
CA LYS A 518 18.29 -5.58 -4.44
C LYS A 518 16.87 -6.13 -4.59
N VAL A 519 16.14 -5.53 -5.52
CA VAL A 519 14.77 -5.89 -5.91
C VAL A 519 14.66 -5.96 -7.43
N LEU A 520 13.73 -6.76 -7.95
CA LEU A 520 13.30 -6.70 -9.34
C LEU A 520 12.61 -5.34 -9.58
N ALA A 521 12.92 -4.66 -10.69
CA ALA A 521 12.35 -3.35 -11.01
C ALA A 521 11.41 -3.44 -12.21
N THR A 522 10.39 -2.58 -12.21
CA THR A 522 9.32 -2.51 -13.22
C THR A 522 9.31 -1.16 -13.92
N ALA A 523 9.64 -1.11 -15.21
CA ALA A 523 9.43 0.10 -15.99
C ALA A 523 7.93 0.26 -16.31
N LYS A 524 7.33 1.40 -15.94
CA LYS A 524 5.89 1.65 -16.11
C LYS A 524 5.52 3.06 -16.59
N HIS A 525 4.41 3.31 -17.28
CA HIS A 525 3.46 2.33 -17.81
C HIS A 525 3.50 2.30 -19.35
N PHE A 526 3.83 1.14 -19.91
CA PHE A 526 4.12 0.95 -21.33
C PHE A 526 2.85 1.01 -22.19
N VAL A 527 2.65 1.98 -23.09
CA VAL A 527 3.50 3.15 -23.34
C VAL A 527 2.62 4.34 -23.70
N GLY A 528 3.04 5.53 -23.26
CA GLY A 528 2.38 6.79 -23.59
C GLY A 528 1.42 7.30 -22.52
N ASP A 529 1.41 6.73 -21.32
CA ASP A 529 0.63 7.18 -20.16
C ASP A 529 0.66 8.71 -19.93
N GLY A 530 1.85 9.31 -19.87
CA GLY A 530 2.01 10.77 -19.71
C GLY A 530 1.64 11.62 -20.93
N GLY A 531 1.14 11.02 -22.01
CA GLY A 531 0.79 11.67 -23.28
C GLY A 531 -0.71 11.71 -23.60
N THR A 532 -1.59 11.40 -22.64
CA THR A 532 -3.03 11.35 -22.87
C THR A 532 -3.64 12.73 -23.15
N GLU A 533 -4.64 12.80 -24.02
CA GLU A 533 -5.32 14.05 -24.40
C GLU A 533 -6.31 14.49 -23.30
N TYR A 534 -6.26 15.75 -22.87
CA TYR A 534 -7.16 16.27 -21.83
C TYR A 534 -8.64 16.19 -22.29
N GLY A 535 -9.50 15.62 -21.44
CA GLY A 535 -10.90 15.32 -21.74
C GLY A 535 -11.14 14.01 -22.48
N SER A 536 -10.11 13.16 -22.69
CA SER A 536 -10.23 11.89 -23.42
C SER A 536 -10.47 10.66 -22.54
N SER A 537 -10.42 10.80 -21.20
CA SER A 537 -10.67 9.67 -20.31
C SER A 537 -12.14 9.24 -20.31
N THR A 538 -12.35 7.93 -20.17
CA THR A 538 -13.67 7.32 -20.01
C THR A 538 -13.80 6.58 -18.67
N THR A 539 -12.83 6.74 -17.78
CA THR A 539 -12.79 6.07 -16.47
C THR A 539 -13.38 6.99 -15.40
N GLY A 540 -14.58 6.65 -14.89
CA GLY A 540 -15.18 7.35 -13.75
C GLY A 540 -15.35 8.85 -13.97
N THR A 541 -14.71 9.66 -13.11
CA THR A 541 -14.70 11.13 -13.19
C THR A 541 -13.35 11.70 -13.65
N TYR A 542 -12.43 10.86 -14.11
CA TYR A 542 -11.09 11.28 -14.55
C TYR A 542 -11.22 12.10 -15.84
N THR A 543 -10.32 13.06 -16.03
CA THR A 543 -10.37 13.95 -17.21
C THR A 543 -9.28 13.60 -18.22
N ILE A 544 -8.14 13.09 -17.78
CA ILE A 544 -6.95 12.84 -18.60
C ILE A 544 -6.26 11.52 -18.25
N ASP A 545 -6.24 11.10 -16.99
CA ASP A 545 -5.67 9.81 -16.60
C ASP A 545 -6.42 8.64 -17.26
N GLN A 546 -5.67 7.60 -17.64
CA GLN A 546 -6.17 6.42 -18.39
C GLN A 546 -6.85 6.71 -19.75
N GLY A 547 -6.73 7.96 -20.26
CA GLY A 547 -7.32 8.42 -21.51
C GLY A 547 -6.62 7.92 -22.78
N VAL A 548 -6.69 8.73 -23.84
CA VAL A 548 -6.17 8.40 -25.18
C VAL A 548 -4.90 9.18 -25.47
N THR A 549 -3.80 8.48 -25.71
CA THR A 549 -2.54 9.04 -26.19
C THR A 549 -2.52 8.99 -27.72
N LYS A 550 -2.54 10.17 -28.34
CA LYS A 550 -2.77 10.34 -29.77
C LYS A 550 -1.57 10.91 -30.48
N VAL A 551 -0.86 10.07 -31.23
CA VAL A 551 0.49 10.37 -31.71
C VAL A 551 0.75 9.82 -33.11
N THR A 552 1.58 10.50 -33.90
CA THR A 552 2.20 9.85 -35.07
C THR A 552 3.21 8.81 -34.60
N ARG A 553 3.54 7.82 -35.45
CA ARG A 553 4.61 6.86 -35.12
C ARG A 553 5.92 7.56 -34.76
N GLN A 554 6.29 8.64 -35.45
CA GLN A 554 7.53 9.37 -35.16
C GLN A 554 7.53 9.99 -33.75
N GLN A 555 6.40 10.56 -33.31
CA GLN A 555 6.28 11.11 -31.95
C GLN A 555 6.30 9.99 -30.89
N LEU A 556 5.64 8.87 -31.16
CA LEU A 556 5.67 7.70 -30.28
C LEU A 556 7.10 7.17 -30.05
N GLU A 557 7.90 7.05 -31.12
CA GLU A 557 9.32 6.68 -31.02
C GLU A 557 10.13 7.72 -30.24
N ALA A 558 10.01 8.99 -30.63
CA ALA A 558 10.88 10.07 -30.14
C ALA A 558 10.58 10.55 -28.72
N VAL A 559 9.40 10.23 -28.17
CA VAL A 559 8.96 10.68 -26.83
C VAL A 559 8.74 9.49 -25.91
N HIS A 560 7.74 8.66 -26.18
CA HIS A 560 7.26 7.71 -25.17
C HIS A 560 7.96 6.34 -25.21
N LEU A 561 8.47 5.90 -26.36
CA LEU A 561 9.20 4.62 -26.47
C LEU A 561 10.70 4.72 -26.15
N ALA A 562 11.32 5.90 -26.32
CA ALA A 562 12.77 6.07 -26.14
C ALA A 562 13.27 5.65 -24.73
N PRO A 563 12.61 6.00 -23.61
CA PRO A 563 12.97 5.49 -22.29
C PRO A 563 12.91 3.95 -22.18
N TYR A 564 11.98 3.30 -22.86
CA TYR A 564 11.86 1.83 -22.79
C TYR A 564 12.99 1.09 -23.52
N GLU A 565 13.60 1.69 -24.55
CA GLU A 565 14.78 1.13 -25.19
C GLU A 565 15.97 1.18 -24.22
N THR A 566 16.20 2.32 -23.59
CA THR A 566 17.24 2.51 -22.57
C THR A 566 17.01 1.59 -21.34
N ALA A 567 15.77 1.39 -20.91
CA ALA A 567 15.43 0.53 -19.78
C ALA A 567 15.72 -0.95 -20.07
N VAL A 568 15.48 -1.41 -21.31
CA VAL A 568 15.80 -2.77 -21.74
C VAL A 568 17.31 -2.97 -21.85
N ASP A 569 18.06 -2.00 -22.39
CA ASP A 569 19.54 -2.01 -22.38
C ASP A 569 20.13 -2.02 -20.95
N ARG A 570 19.42 -1.39 -20.00
CA ARG A 570 19.72 -1.41 -18.56
C ARG A 570 19.29 -2.70 -17.85
N GLY A 571 18.68 -3.65 -18.56
CA GLY A 571 18.30 -4.96 -18.04
C GLY A 571 17.10 -4.93 -17.10
N ILE A 572 16.11 -4.07 -17.35
CA ILE A 572 14.87 -4.01 -16.57
C ILE A 572 14.21 -5.40 -16.44
N GLY A 573 13.79 -5.75 -15.23
CA GLY A 573 13.27 -7.09 -14.91
C GLY A 573 11.84 -7.33 -15.38
N THR A 574 10.99 -6.31 -15.26
CA THR A 574 9.56 -6.33 -15.61
C THR A 574 9.12 -5.06 -16.33
N VAL A 575 8.04 -5.15 -17.09
CA VAL A 575 7.38 -3.99 -17.71
C VAL A 575 5.87 -4.09 -17.47
N MET A 576 5.25 -2.97 -17.08
CA MET A 576 3.81 -2.90 -16.84
C MET A 576 3.15 -2.06 -17.93
N PRO A 577 2.20 -2.57 -18.74
CA PRO A 577 1.50 -1.75 -19.72
C PRO A 577 0.51 -0.78 -19.09
N SER A 578 0.30 0.38 -19.72
CA SER A 578 -0.58 1.46 -19.25
C SER A 578 -2.07 1.11 -19.38
N TYR A 579 -2.91 1.67 -18.51
CA TYR A 579 -4.36 1.73 -18.76
C TYR A 579 -4.74 2.53 -20.01
N SER A 580 -3.87 3.44 -20.48
CA SER A 580 -4.19 4.33 -21.60
C SER A 580 -4.48 3.58 -22.89
N SER A 581 -5.29 4.21 -23.75
CA SER A 581 -5.45 3.78 -25.14
C SER A 581 -4.45 4.51 -26.02
N LEU A 582 -3.79 3.79 -26.92
CA LEU A 582 -2.87 4.36 -27.88
C LEU A 582 -3.55 4.48 -29.25
N ASP A 583 -3.63 5.69 -29.79
CA ASP A 583 -4.07 6.00 -31.17
C ASP A 583 -2.85 6.39 -32.01
N ILE A 584 -2.35 5.47 -32.84
CA ILE A 584 -1.22 5.74 -33.74
C ILE A 584 -1.76 6.26 -35.07
N LEU A 585 -1.64 7.58 -35.27
CA LEU A 585 -2.18 8.27 -36.45
C LEU A 585 -1.67 7.64 -37.75
N GLY A 586 -2.60 7.04 -38.50
CA GLY A 586 -2.34 6.39 -39.79
C GLY A 586 -2.20 4.87 -39.75
N ASP A 587 -2.29 4.20 -38.59
CA ASP A 587 -2.29 2.73 -38.51
C ASP A 587 -3.64 2.09 -38.86
N GLY A 588 -4.73 2.86 -38.78
CA GLY A 588 -6.10 2.44 -39.12
C GLY A 588 -6.85 1.71 -38.01
N GLN A 589 -6.28 1.61 -36.81
CA GLN A 589 -6.90 0.93 -35.65
C GLN A 589 -7.68 1.91 -34.76
N GLY A 590 -7.26 3.19 -34.70
CA GLY A 590 -7.79 4.16 -33.75
C GLY A 590 -7.28 3.91 -32.33
N PRO A 591 -7.97 4.43 -31.29
CA PRO A 591 -7.56 4.25 -29.90
C PRO A 591 -7.77 2.80 -29.46
N VAL A 592 -6.69 2.13 -29.06
CA VAL A 592 -6.72 0.75 -28.54
C VAL A 592 -5.95 0.67 -27.23
N LYS A 593 -6.58 0.14 -26.18
CA LYS A 593 -6.00 -0.08 -24.83
C LYS A 593 -4.66 -0.83 -24.91
N MET A 594 -3.64 -0.38 -24.18
CA MET A 594 -2.29 -0.97 -24.27
C MET A 594 -2.25 -2.47 -23.93
N HIS A 595 -3.06 -2.97 -23.00
CA HIS A 595 -3.17 -4.41 -22.71
C HIS A 595 -3.72 -5.26 -23.87
N ALA A 596 -4.21 -4.65 -24.96
CA ALA A 596 -4.57 -5.32 -26.22
C ALA A 596 -3.57 -5.06 -27.38
N ARG A 597 -2.53 -4.25 -27.18
CA ARG A 597 -1.56 -3.88 -28.24
C ARG A 597 -0.49 -4.94 -28.46
N ALA A 598 -0.89 -6.06 -29.08
CA ALA A 598 0.02 -7.14 -29.48
C ALA A 598 1.20 -6.64 -30.34
N ASP A 599 0.96 -5.65 -31.19
CA ASP A 599 1.96 -4.99 -32.03
C ASP A 599 3.02 -4.24 -31.22
N MET A 600 2.65 -3.66 -30.08
CA MET A 600 3.58 -2.95 -29.20
C MET A 600 4.25 -3.90 -28.20
N ILE A 601 3.50 -4.77 -27.51
CA ILE A 601 4.04 -5.66 -26.48
C ILE A 601 4.89 -6.79 -27.10
N ASN A 602 4.32 -7.59 -28.01
CA ASN A 602 5.09 -8.64 -28.69
C ASN A 602 6.00 -8.08 -29.78
N GLY A 603 5.53 -7.12 -30.58
CA GLY A 603 6.29 -6.59 -31.72
C GLY A 603 7.42 -5.63 -31.34
N VAL A 604 7.13 -4.58 -30.56
CA VAL A 604 8.13 -3.55 -30.19
C VAL A 604 8.95 -3.96 -28.97
N LEU A 605 8.31 -4.23 -27.82
CA LEU A 605 9.02 -4.48 -26.57
C LEU A 605 9.77 -5.83 -26.57
N LYS A 606 9.05 -6.94 -26.74
CA LYS A 606 9.67 -8.29 -26.76
C LYS A 606 10.47 -8.55 -28.03
N GLY A 607 9.96 -8.08 -29.18
CA GLY A 607 10.54 -8.33 -30.50
C GLY A 607 11.71 -7.40 -30.86
N ARG A 608 11.43 -6.09 -31.02
CA ARG A 608 12.42 -5.11 -31.50
C ARG A 608 13.45 -4.72 -30.45
N MET A 609 13.02 -4.39 -29.23
CA MET A 609 13.90 -4.00 -28.13
C MET A 609 14.58 -5.22 -27.47
N GLY A 610 14.01 -6.42 -27.64
CA GLY A 610 14.62 -7.67 -27.17
C GLY A 610 14.40 -7.96 -25.68
N PHE A 611 13.36 -7.41 -25.06
CA PHE A 611 13.05 -7.57 -23.64
C PHE A 611 12.95 -9.04 -23.21
N ASP A 612 13.82 -9.45 -22.28
CA ASP A 612 13.95 -10.84 -21.79
C ASP A 612 13.18 -11.14 -20.48
N GLY A 613 12.65 -10.11 -19.83
CA GLY A 613 11.82 -10.20 -18.63
C GLY A 613 10.36 -10.57 -18.91
N PHE A 614 9.48 -10.32 -17.93
CA PHE A 614 8.05 -10.59 -18.04
C PHE A 614 7.19 -9.32 -17.95
N VAL A 615 6.02 -9.36 -18.60
CA VAL A 615 5.04 -8.26 -18.66
C VAL A 615 3.93 -8.51 -17.64
N ILE A 616 3.74 -7.59 -16.70
CA ILE A 616 2.67 -7.61 -15.67
C ILE A 616 1.54 -6.66 -16.10
N SER A 617 0.26 -7.00 -15.96
CA SER A 617 -0.80 -6.01 -16.19
C SER A 617 -0.79 -4.93 -15.11
N ASP A 618 -1.45 -3.79 -15.36
CA ASP A 618 -1.82 -2.87 -14.29
C ASP A 618 -3.07 -3.43 -13.56
N TRP A 619 -3.44 -2.84 -12.42
CA TRP A 619 -4.47 -3.34 -11.50
C TRP A 619 -5.86 -3.46 -12.15
N ASN A 620 -6.40 -4.69 -12.28
CA ASN A 620 -7.65 -4.97 -13.02
C ASN A 620 -7.67 -4.35 -14.45
N ALA A 621 -6.52 -4.11 -15.08
CA ALA A 621 -6.50 -3.37 -16.34
C ALA A 621 -7.11 -4.14 -17.53
N ILE A 622 -7.13 -5.47 -17.44
CA ILE A 622 -7.78 -6.33 -18.45
C ILE A 622 -9.31 -6.16 -18.45
N ASP A 623 -9.91 -5.81 -17.31
CA ASP A 623 -11.35 -5.58 -17.15
C ASP A 623 -11.83 -4.31 -17.87
N GLN A 624 -10.90 -3.42 -18.28
CA GLN A 624 -11.18 -2.26 -19.15
C GLN A 624 -11.19 -2.60 -20.65
N LEU A 625 -10.94 -3.86 -21.02
CA LEU A 625 -11.06 -4.31 -22.41
C LEU A 625 -12.54 -4.43 -22.83
N PRO A 626 -12.86 -4.29 -24.12
CA PRO A 626 -14.23 -4.50 -24.59
C PRO A 626 -14.56 -5.99 -24.71
N GLY A 627 -15.75 -6.40 -24.25
CA GLY A 627 -16.28 -7.76 -24.45
C GLY A 627 -16.72 -8.43 -23.15
N ASP A 628 -16.61 -9.76 -23.12
CA ASP A 628 -16.76 -10.59 -21.93
C ASP A 628 -15.39 -10.93 -21.30
N TYR A 629 -15.38 -11.41 -20.06
CA TYR A 629 -14.14 -11.66 -19.32
C TYR A 629 -13.22 -12.70 -20.01
N GLY A 630 -13.78 -13.73 -20.65
CA GLY A 630 -13.00 -14.68 -21.45
C GLY A 630 -12.29 -14.02 -22.65
N SER A 631 -12.97 -13.07 -23.30
CA SER A 631 -12.36 -12.23 -24.33
C SER A 631 -11.31 -11.26 -23.79
N HIS A 632 -11.46 -10.75 -22.56
CA HIS A 632 -10.47 -9.91 -21.89
C HIS A 632 -9.18 -10.70 -21.62
N VAL A 633 -9.31 -11.86 -20.97
CA VAL A 633 -8.21 -12.79 -20.68
C VAL A 633 -7.49 -13.17 -21.97
N ARG A 634 -8.20 -13.70 -22.97
CA ARG A 634 -7.60 -14.08 -24.27
C ARG A 634 -6.85 -12.92 -24.92
N THR A 635 -7.48 -11.75 -24.99
CA THR A 635 -6.89 -10.57 -25.66
C THR A 635 -5.60 -10.12 -24.98
N ALA A 636 -5.57 -10.08 -23.64
CA ALA A 636 -4.38 -9.71 -22.88
C ALA A 636 -3.25 -10.75 -22.99
N VAL A 637 -3.58 -12.04 -22.89
CA VAL A 637 -2.61 -13.14 -23.03
C VAL A 637 -1.98 -13.14 -24.43
N ASP A 638 -2.79 -13.06 -25.48
CA ASP A 638 -2.31 -13.07 -26.87
C ASP A 638 -1.59 -11.77 -27.26
N ALA A 639 -1.96 -10.63 -26.66
CA ALA A 639 -1.18 -9.40 -26.75
C ALA A 639 0.23 -9.53 -26.16
N GLY A 640 0.44 -10.52 -25.27
CA GLY A 640 1.74 -10.84 -24.70
C GLY A 640 1.93 -10.36 -23.27
N VAL A 641 0.86 -10.10 -22.51
CA VAL A 641 0.93 -9.98 -21.06
C VAL A 641 1.27 -11.37 -20.48
N ASP A 642 2.22 -11.42 -19.55
CA ASP A 642 2.74 -12.68 -18.98
C ASP A 642 2.15 -12.99 -17.60
N MET A 643 1.85 -11.96 -16.81
CA MET A 643 1.24 -12.07 -15.49
C MET A 643 0.12 -11.03 -15.37
N MET A 644 -0.99 -11.39 -14.73
CA MET A 644 -2.16 -10.54 -14.59
C MET A 644 -2.33 -10.13 -13.13
N MET A 645 -2.37 -8.83 -12.89
CA MET A 645 -2.73 -8.22 -11.62
C MET A 645 -4.26 -8.19 -11.53
N VAL A 646 -4.82 -9.31 -11.05
CA VAL A 646 -6.25 -9.56 -10.85
C VAL A 646 -6.54 -9.64 -9.34
N PRO A 647 -6.38 -8.52 -8.61
CA PRO A 647 -6.28 -8.45 -7.15
C PRO A 647 -7.31 -9.29 -6.38
N TYR A 648 -8.59 -9.27 -6.80
CA TYR A 648 -9.69 -9.96 -6.12
C TYR A 648 -10.33 -11.09 -6.94
N THR A 649 -10.26 -11.05 -8.27
CA THR A 649 -10.88 -12.00 -9.21
C THR A 649 -9.94 -13.11 -9.67
N TYR A 650 -8.81 -13.31 -8.97
CA TYR A 650 -7.75 -14.26 -9.34
C TYR A 650 -8.22 -15.71 -9.56
N LYS A 651 -9.26 -16.17 -8.85
CA LYS A 651 -9.85 -17.51 -9.01
C LYS A 651 -10.54 -17.65 -10.38
N ASP A 652 -11.34 -16.64 -10.73
CA ASP A 652 -12.06 -16.57 -12.00
C ASP A 652 -11.10 -16.40 -13.17
N PHE A 653 -10.04 -15.60 -13.01
CA PHE A 653 -8.96 -15.47 -13.99
C PHE A 653 -8.29 -16.82 -14.28
N GLY A 654 -7.85 -17.54 -13.24
CA GLY A 654 -7.15 -18.81 -13.39
C GLY A 654 -8.00 -19.86 -14.10
N ALA A 655 -9.27 -19.99 -13.71
CA ALA A 655 -10.22 -20.88 -14.37
C ALA A 655 -10.48 -20.48 -15.84
N THR A 656 -10.75 -19.19 -16.10
CA THR A 656 -11.01 -18.67 -17.45
C THR A 656 -9.82 -18.86 -18.38
N LEU A 657 -8.58 -18.71 -17.88
CA LEU A 657 -7.37 -18.94 -18.67
C LEU A 657 -7.22 -20.41 -19.09
N VAL A 658 -7.52 -21.35 -18.18
CA VAL A 658 -7.55 -22.78 -18.49
C VAL A 658 -8.60 -23.06 -19.57
N ASP A 659 -9.82 -22.56 -19.41
CA ASP A 659 -10.92 -22.74 -20.37
C ASP A 659 -10.59 -22.19 -21.78
N GLU A 660 -9.94 -21.02 -21.87
CA GLU A 660 -9.51 -20.43 -23.14
C GLU A 660 -8.40 -21.25 -23.84
N VAL A 661 -7.52 -21.91 -23.08
CA VAL A 661 -6.47 -22.79 -23.61
C VAL A 661 -7.04 -24.15 -24.02
N GLU A 662 -7.88 -24.77 -23.19
CA GLU A 662 -8.53 -26.05 -23.53
C GLU A 662 -9.47 -25.93 -24.74
N ALA A 663 -10.13 -24.78 -24.91
CA ALA A 663 -10.89 -24.46 -26.11
C ALA A 663 -10.02 -24.10 -27.33
N GLY A 664 -8.70 -24.11 -27.21
CA GLY A 664 -7.74 -23.83 -28.28
C GLY A 664 -7.74 -22.39 -28.78
N ARG A 665 -8.29 -21.45 -27.99
CA ARG A 665 -8.35 -20.01 -28.33
C ARG A 665 -7.09 -19.27 -27.91
N VAL A 666 -6.46 -19.70 -26.81
CA VAL A 666 -5.09 -19.34 -26.40
C VAL A 666 -4.18 -20.56 -26.60
N SER A 667 -2.97 -20.38 -27.11
CA SER A 667 -2.04 -21.50 -27.32
C SER A 667 -1.22 -21.83 -26.07
N GLU A 668 -1.03 -23.11 -25.73
CA GLU A 668 -0.15 -23.52 -24.62
C GLU A 668 1.28 -22.97 -24.78
N LYS A 669 1.77 -22.79 -26.01
CA LYS A 669 3.06 -22.14 -26.29
C LYS A 669 3.14 -20.69 -25.78
N ARG A 670 2.04 -19.94 -25.76
CA ARG A 670 1.96 -18.57 -25.21
C ARG A 670 2.07 -18.62 -23.68
N ILE A 671 1.41 -19.59 -23.06
CA ILE A 671 1.51 -19.90 -21.62
C ILE A 671 2.96 -20.28 -21.25
N ASP A 672 3.58 -21.19 -22.00
CA ASP A 672 4.98 -21.61 -21.76
C ASP A 672 5.98 -20.45 -21.87
N ASP A 673 5.81 -19.50 -22.80
CA ASP A 673 6.66 -18.30 -22.89
C ASP A 673 6.45 -17.38 -21.67
N ALA A 674 5.19 -17.13 -21.28
CA ALA A 674 4.86 -16.32 -20.11
C ALA A 674 5.48 -16.89 -18.82
N VAL A 675 5.19 -18.16 -18.53
CA VAL A 675 5.70 -18.86 -17.34
C VAL A 675 7.23 -18.98 -17.38
N SER A 676 7.83 -19.20 -18.55
CA SER A 676 9.31 -19.20 -18.69
C SER A 676 9.94 -17.87 -18.30
N ARG A 677 9.31 -16.73 -18.65
CA ARG A 677 9.80 -15.39 -18.30
C ARG A 677 9.66 -15.12 -16.80
N ILE A 678 8.50 -15.45 -16.21
CA ILE A 678 8.24 -15.33 -14.77
C ILE A 678 9.25 -16.16 -13.96
N LEU A 679 9.39 -17.44 -14.28
CA LEU A 679 10.32 -18.34 -13.59
C LEU A 679 11.78 -17.89 -13.77
N THR A 680 12.17 -17.37 -14.94
CA THR A 680 13.51 -16.82 -15.17
C THR A 680 13.85 -15.73 -14.16
N GLN A 681 12.94 -14.79 -13.90
CA GLN A 681 13.18 -13.75 -12.90
C GLN A 681 13.15 -14.28 -11.46
N LYS A 682 12.26 -15.22 -11.12
CA LYS A 682 12.25 -15.89 -9.80
C LYS A 682 13.58 -16.62 -9.50
N PHE A 683 14.17 -17.29 -10.49
CA PHE A 683 15.50 -17.90 -10.36
C PHE A 683 16.62 -16.85 -10.29
N ARG A 684 16.56 -15.75 -11.05
CA ARG A 684 17.56 -14.66 -10.98
C ARG A 684 17.56 -13.94 -9.63
N LEU A 685 16.38 -13.78 -9.01
CA LEU A 685 16.20 -13.28 -7.64
C LEU A 685 16.67 -14.27 -6.54
N GLY A 686 17.01 -15.51 -6.92
CA GLY A 686 17.41 -16.56 -5.97
C GLY A 686 16.27 -17.08 -5.08
N LEU A 687 15.00 -16.84 -5.42
CA LEU A 687 13.86 -17.20 -4.56
C LEU A 687 13.73 -18.71 -4.33
N PHE A 688 14.22 -19.55 -5.26
CA PHE A 688 14.27 -21.00 -5.07
C PHE A 688 15.34 -21.44 -4.06
N GLU A 689 16.37 -20.61 -3.81
CA GLU A 689 17.40 -20.87 -2.80
C GLU A 689 17.11 -20.14 -1.47
N LYS A 690 16.38 -19.02 -1.53
CA LYS A 690 16.01 -18.16 -0.40
C LYS A 690 14.58 -17.61 -0.61
N PRO A 691 13.53 -18.39 -0.32
CA PRO A 691 12.14 -17.94 -0.50
C PRO A 691 11.69 -16.94 0.57
N TYR A 692 12.29 -17.00 1.77
CA TYR A 692 11.91 -16.23 2.96
C TYR A 692 12.62 -14.87 3.06
N ALA A 693 12.09 -13.99 3.91
CA ALA A 693 12.56 -12.64 4.13
C ALA A 693 13.95 -12.59 4.81
N ASP A 694 14.89 -11.85 4.21
CA ASP A 694 16.17 -11.52 4.85
C ASP A 694 16.05 -10.18 5.61
N THR A 695 15.84 -10.27 6.93
CA THR A 695 15.64 -9.09 7.79
C THR A 695 16.94 -8.50 8.33
N SER A 696 18.12 -9.00 7.91
CA SER A 696 19.41 -8.50 8.37
C SER A 696 19.63 -7.01 8.04
N GLY A 697 19.01 -6.53 6.96
CA GLY A 697 19.01 -5.13 6.54
C GLY A 697 18.08 -4.21 7.34
N ALA A 698 17.19 -4.72 8.21
CA ALA A 698 16.09 -3.94 8.80
C ALA A 698 16.55 -2.72 9.61
N ALA A 699 17.75 -2.74 10.20
CA ALA A 699 18.33 -1.60 10.91
C ALA A 699 18.73 -0.42 10.00
N LYS A 700 18.74 -0.60 8.67
CA LYS A 700 18.98 0.46 7.69
C LYS A 700 17.70 1.25 7.35
N ILE A 701 16.52 0.68 7.58
CA ILE A 701 15.22 1.31 7.26
C ILE A 701 15.07 2.62 8.02
N GLY A 702 14.80 3.71 7.29
CA GLY A 702 14.69 5.05 7.89
C GLY A 702 15.98 5.55 8.56
N SER A 703 17.14 4.94 8.29
CA SER A 703 18.39 5.26 8.97
C SER A 703 18.92 6.65 8.60
N ALA A 704 19.74 7.24 9.47
CA ALA A 704 20.37 8.54 9.21
C ALA A 704 21.22 8.56 7.92
N ALA A 705 21.75 7.43 7.48
CA ALA A 705 22.50 7.32 6.22
C ALA A 705 21.57 7.38 4.99
N HIS A 706 20.43 6.69 5.04
CA HIS A 706 19.42 6.72 3.98
C HIS A 706 18.73 8.10 3.92
N ARG A 707 18.32 8.64 5.07
CA ARG A 707 17.77 10.00 5.20
C ARG A 707 18.75 11.09 4.75
N ALA A 708 20.07 10.88 4.85
CA ALA A 708 21.05 11.81 4.27
C ALA A 708 21.01 11.86 2.72
N VAL A 709 20.64 10.76 2.06
CA VAL A 709 20.41 10.73 0.59
C VAL A 709 19.11 11.46 0.26
N ALA A 710 18.02 11.17 0.97
CA ALA A 710 16.74 11.88 0.78
C ALA A 710 16.87 13.39 1.07
N ARG A 711 17.64 13.81 2.09
CA ARG A 711 17.99 15.22 2.36
C ARG A 711 18.80 15.84 1.22
N GLN A 712 19.75 15.10 0.62
CA GLN A 712 20.49 15.57 -0.56
C GLN A 712 19.51 15.84 -1.70
N ALA A 713 18.62 14.89 -2.01
CA ALA A 713 17.62 15.03 -3.06
C ALA A 713 16.60 16.14 -2.78
N ALA A 714 16.11 16.26 -1.55
CA ALA A 714 15.22 17.34 -1.13
C ALA A 714 15.88 18.72 -1.29
N ALA A 715 17.19 18.85 -1.10
CA ALA A 715 17.93 20.10 -1.34
C ALA A 715 18.19 20.37 -2.84
N GLU A 716 18.64 19.37 -3.60
CA GLU A 716 19.04 19.53 -5.00
C GLU A 716 17.85 19.61 -5.97
N SER A 717 16.66 19.15 -5.55
CA SER A 717 15.40 19.27 -6.30
C SER A 717 14.80 20.69 -6.29
N GLN A 718 15.16 21.54 -5.32
CA GLN A 718 14.55 22.86 -5.17
C GLN A 718 14.93 23.79 -6.33
N VAL A 719 13.93 24.27 -7.07
CA VAL A 719 14.14 25.15 -8.23
C VAL A 719 13.81 26.59 -7.86
N LEU A 720 14.82 27.45 -7.78
CA LEU A 720 14.65 28.88 -7.52
C LEU A 720 14.22 29.59 -8.81
N LEU A 721 12.94 29.95 -8.92
CA LEU A 721 12.35 30.57 -10.11
C LEU A 721 12.59 32.08 -10.15
N LYS A 722 12.46 32.76 -9.00
CA LYS A 722 12.66 34.20 -8.81
C LYS A 722 13.47 34.47 -7.53
N ASN A 723 14.32 35.50 -7.53
CA ASN A 723 15.08 35.93 -6.34
C ASN A 723 15.39 37.44 -6.37
N ALA A 724 14.34 38.27 -6.36
CA ALA A 724 14.42 39.73 -6.44
C ALA A 724 15.28 40.29 -5.30
N GLY A 725 16.24 41.15 -5.65
CA GLY A 725 17.15 41.78 -4.69
C GLY A 725 17.98 40.82 -3.82
N GLY A 726 18.05 39.53 -4.15
CA GLY A 726 18.75 38.52 -3.36
C GLY A 726 18.13 38.25 -1.98
N VAL A 727 16.80 38.08 -1.92
CA VAL A 727 16.10 37.71 -0.67
C VAL A 727 16.52 36.34 -0.14
N LEU A 728 16.88 35.41 -1.04
CA LEU A 728 17.50 34.12 -0.69
C LEU A 728 19.01 34.10 -1.06
N PRO A 729 19.88 33.49 -0.24
CA PRO A 729 19.55 32.77 0.99
C PRO A 729 19.25 33.69 2.18
N LEU A 730 18.39 33.20 3.08
CA LEU A 730 18.09 33.80 4.37
C LEU A 730 19.34 33.86 5.25
N LYS A 731 19.47 34.92 6.04
CA LYS A 731 20.55 35.08 7.02
C LYS A 731 20.10 34.54 8.38
N MET A 732 21.00 33.85 9.08
CA MET A 732 20.77 33.37 10.45
C MET A 732 20.42 34.46 11.47
N SER A 733 20.67 35.74 11.14
CA SER A 733 20.35 36.89 11.99
C SER A 733 18.99 37.53 11.70
N GLN A 734 18.23 37.03 10.72
CA GLN A 734 16.91 37.55 10.38
C GLN A 734 15.82 36.88 11.22
N LYS A 735 14.84 37.68 11.64
CA LYS A 735 13.56 37.22 12.15
C LYS A 735 12.66 36.82 11.00
N VAL A 736 12.29 35.55 10.95
CA VAL A 736 11.52 34.96 9.84
C VAL A 736 10.08 34.72 10.28
N TYR A 737 9.13 35.28 9.54
CA TYR A 737 7.71 34.95 9.68
C TYR A 737 7.35 33.81 8.72
N VAL A 738 6.94 32.66 9.23
CA VAL A 738 6.52 31.50 8.41
C VAL A 738 5.00 31.37 8.40
N ALA A 739 4.42 31.13 7.22
CA ALA A 739 2.99 30.91 7.01
C ALA A 739 2.73 29.92 5.87
N GLY A 740 1.45 29.66 5.57
CA GLY A 740 0.99 28.81 4.48
C GLY A 740 0.59 27.40 4.93
N SER A 741 -0.26 26.76 4.13
CA SER A 741 -0.86 25.44 4.40
C SER A 741 0.15 24.32 4.63
N ASN A 742 1.27 24.34 3.90
CA ASN A 742 2.23 23.25 3.75
C ASN A 742 3.53 23.46 4.56
N ALA A 743 3.59 24.49 5.42
CA ALA A 743 4.79 24.79 6.20
C ALA A 743 5.13 23.72 7.25
N ASP A 744 4.12 23.14 7.91
CA ASP A 744 4.27 22.21 9.02
C ASP A 744 3.40 20.95 8.84
N ASP A 745 3.48 20.35 7.65
CA ASP A 745 2.66 19.20 7.25
C ASP A 745 3.52 18.18 6.49
N ILE A 746 3.86 17.07 7.15
CA ILE A 746 4.74 16.03 6.58
C ILE A 746 4.04 15.22 5.48
N GLY A 747 2.72 15.09 5.55
CA GLY A 747 1.87 14.48 4.53
C GLY A 747 1.88 15.30 3.24
N ASN A 748 1.58 16.60 3.31
CA ASN A 748 1.52 17.46 2.12
C ASN A 748 2.87 17.57 1.39
N GLN A 749 4.00 17.60 2.11
CA GLN A 749 5.33 17.60 1.47
C GLN A 749 5.78 16.22 0.94
N SER A 750 5.08 15.14 1.29
CA SER A 750 5.35 13.79 0.75
C SER A 750 4.43 13.45 -0.43
N GLY A 751 3.19 13.95 -0.40
CA GLY A 751 2.21 13.80 -1.48
C GLY A 751 1.55 12.42 -1.54
N GLY A 752 1.04 12.07 -2.72
CA GLY A 752 0.46 10.75 -2.99
C GLY A 752 1.45 9.60 -2.80
N TRP A 753 0.94 8.38 -2.77
CA TRP A 753 1.71 7.16 -2.51
C TRP A 753 2.50 7.14 -1.19
N THR A 754 2.14 7.95 -0.18
CA THR A 754 2.83 7.95 1.13
C THR A 754 1.92 7.36 2.21
N VAL A 755 2.29 6.18 2.75
CA VAL A 755 1.56 5.32 3.71
C VAL A 755 0.21 4.79 3.22
N THR A 756 -0.53 5.60 2.46
CA THR A 756 -1.79 5.26 1.78
C THR A 756 -1.70 5.64 0.30
N TRP A 757 -2.56 5.07 -0.54
CA TRP A 757 -2.60 5.34 -1.99
C TRP A 757 -2.65 6.83 -2.35
N GLN A 758 -3.66 7.56 -1.87
CA GLN A 758 -3.81 9.00 -2.13
C GLN A 758 -2.86 9.87 -1.27
N GLY A 759 -2.16 9.26 -0.30
CA GLY A 759 -1.58 9.99 0.83
C GLY A 759 -2.65 10.64 1.72
N SER A 760 -2.21 11.42 2.71
CA SER A 760 -3.10 12.29 3.50
C SER A 760 -2.31 13.41 4.18
N SER A 761 -2.97 14.51 4.50
CA SER A 761 -2.38 15.63 5.25
C SER A 761 -2.13 15.27 6.71
N GLY A 762 -1.19 15.96 7.34
CA GLY A 762 -0.86 15.83 8.75
C GLY A 762 0.29 14.87 9.03
N ASN A 763 0.37 14.37 10.27
CA ASN A 763 1.50 13.58 10.77
C ASN A 763 1.37 12.08 10.46
N ILE A 764 1.54 11.72 9.18
CA ILE A 764 1.30 10.35 8.68
C ILE A 764 2.49 9.40 8.86
N THR A 765 3.72 9.92 8.95
CA THR A 765 4.95 9.13 9.08
C THR A 765 6.07 9.97 9.73
N PRO A 766 7.03 9.37 10.47
CA PRO A 766 8.17 10.10 11.01
C PRO A 766 9.02 10.80 9.94
N GLY A 767 9.23 12.11 10.12
CA GLY A 767 10.05 12.95 9.25
C GLY A 767 10.26 14.34 9.83
N THR A 768 10.83 15.24 9.01
CA THR A 768 11.06 16.65 9.34
C THR A 768 10.25 17.53 8.40
N THR A 769 9.30 18.29 8.94
CA THR A 769 8.54 19.30 8.16
C THR A 769 9.47 20.44 7.69
N ILE A 770 9.08 21.20 6.66
CA ILE A 770 9.86 22.36 6.21
C ILE A 770 10.06 23.38 7.36
N LEU A 771 9.02 23.67 8.15
CA LEU A 771 9.10 24.52 9.34
C LEU A 771 10.08 23.96 10.38
N GLN A 772 10.01 22.66 10.66
CA GLN A 772 10.92 22.02 11.61
C GLN A 772 12.36 22.02 11.07
N GLY A 773 12.57 21.86 9.77
CA GLY A 773 13.87 21.98 9.13
C GLY A 773 14.46 23.39 9.25
N MET A 774 13.64 24.44 9.11
CA MET A 774 14.07 25.82 9.33
C MET A 774 14.46 26.09 10.80
N ARG A 775 13.75 25.47 11.76
CA ARG A 775 14.11 25.51 13.19
C ARG A 775 15.41 24.74 13.47
N ASN A 776 15.55 23.52 12.92
CA ASN A 776 16.77 22.69 13.00
C ASN A 776 17.98 23.40 12.38
N ALA A 777 17.76 24.24 11.35
CA ALA A 777 18.79 25.06 10.76
C ALA A 777 19.32 26.15 11.72
N GLY A 778 18.56 26.49 12.77
CA GLY A 778 18.86 27.50 13.78
C GLY A 778 18.23 28.86 13.52
N GLY A 779 17.19 28.95 12.68
CA GLY A 779 16.51 30.20 12.34
C GLY A 779 15.62 30.74 13.47
N ASP A 780 15.58 32.06 13.64
CA ASP A 780 14.62 32.75 14.51
C ASP A 780 13.26 32.83 13.79
N VAL A 781 12.40 31.83 14.03
CA VAL A 781 11.17 31.57 13.27
C VAL A 781 9.92 31.69 14.15
N THR A 782 9.01 32.59 13.79
CA THR A 782 7.60 32.56 14.23
C THR A 782 6.74 31.91 13.15
N TYR A 783 5.77 31.08 13.53
CA TYR A 783 4.84 30.43 12.60
C TYR A 783 3.39 30.85 12.84
N SER A 784 2.64 31.11 11.76
CA SER A 784 1.18 31.29 11.76
C SER A 784 0.61 30.81 10.42
N LYS A 785 -0.04 29.63 10.42
CA LYS A 785 -0.50 28.93 9.21
C LYS A 785 -1.28 29.82 8.23
N ASP A 786 -2.23 30.60 8.75
CA ASP A 786 -3.15 31.48 8.00
C ASP A 786 -2.70 32.95 7.93
N ALA A 787 -1.48 33.25 8.41
CA ALA A 787 -0.96 34.59 8.63
C ALA A 787 -1.92 35.51 9.42
N SER A 788 -2.50 34.99 10.51
CA SER A 788 -3.33 35.75 11.46
C SER A 788 -2.52 36.43 12.57
N ALA A 789 -1.34 35.90 12.91
CA ALA A 789 -0.47 36.51 13.92
C ALA A 789 0.12 37.85 13.43
N PRO A 790 0.42 38.82 14.31
CA PRO A 790 0.95 40.13 13.91
C PRO A 790 2.20 40.03 13.02
N LEU A 791 2.17 40.72 11.87
CA LEU A 791 3.22 40.71 10.85
C LEU A 791 4.36 41.73 11.12
N SER A 792 4.27 42.53 12.18
CA SER A 792 5.29 43.55 12.49
C SER A 792 6.45 42.98 13.31
N GLY A 793 7.67 43.47 13.04
CA GLY A 793 8.88 43.09 13.78
C GLY A 793 9.70 41.93 13.20
N TYR A 794 9.36 41.49 11.98
CA TYR A 794 10.09 40.47 11.21
C TYR A 794 10.87 41.11 10.05
N ASP A 795 11.97 40.48 9.64
CA ASP A 795 12.84 40.96 8.56
C ASP A 795 12.45 40.39 7.19
N VAL A 796 11.82 39.22 7.16
CA VAL A 796 11.47 38.47 5.95
C VAL A 796 10.37 37.45 6.24
N GLY A 797 9.48 37.27 5.27
CA GLY A 797 8.43 36.24 5.27
C GLY A 797 8.82 35.02 4.44
N VAL A 798 8.38 33.83 4.87
CA VAL A 798 8.44 32.59 4.10
C VAL A 798 7.04 31.97 4.10
N VAL A 799 6.44 31.78 2.93
CA VAL A 799 5.08 31.25 2.79
C VAL A 799 5.15 29.92 2.04
N VAL A 800 4.76 28.83 2.68
CA VAL A 800 4.87 27.46 2.13
C VAL A 800 3.47 26.93 1.84
N VAL A 801 3.15 26.80 0.56
CA VAL A 801 1.78 26.62 0.05
C VAL A 801 1.77 25.62 -1.10
N GLY A 802 0.60 25.19 -1.55
CA GLY A 802 0.46 24.41 -2.78
C GLY A 802 -0.66 23.39 -2.69
N GLU A 803 -0.38 22.20 -3.22
CA GLU A 803 -1.36 21.12 -3.31
C GLU A 803 -1.38 20.27 -2.02
N THR A 804 -2.49 19.57 -1.79
CA THR A 804 -2.58 18.44 -0.85
C THR A 804 -2.29 17.12 -1.58
N PRO A 805 -2.04 16.00 -0.87
CA PRO A 805 -1.83 14.70 -1.49
C PRO A 805 -2.97 14.26 -2.42
N TYR A 806 -2.60 13.66 -3.55
CA TYR A 806 -3.46 12.98 -4.51
C TYR A 806 -2.63 11.92 -5.24
N ALA A 807 -3.30 10.94 -5.85
CA ALA A 807 -2.69 10.00 -6.80
C ALA A 807 -3.66 9.65 -7.94
N GLU A 808 -3.09 9.35 -9.11
CA GLU A 808 -3.85 8.90 -10.30
C GLU A 808 -4.92 9.89 -10.74
N GLY A 809 -5.92 9.46 -11.51
CA GLY A 809 -6.99 10.33 -12.00
C GLY A 809 -7.81 11.05 -10.92
N VAL A 810 -7.65 10.73 -9.63
CA VAL A 810 -8.18 11.57 -8.54
C VAL A 810 -7.50 12.95 -8.51
N GLY A 811 -6.21 13.02 -8.84
CA GLY A 811 -5.45 14.26 -8.95
C GLY A 811 -5.66 15.06 -10.23
N ASP A 812 -6.45 14.55 -11.18
CA ASP A 812 -6.69 15.21 -12.46
C ASP A 812 -7.33 16.60 -12.30
N VAL A 813 -6.83 17.58 -13.06
CA VAL A 813 -7.46 18.90 -13.14
C VAL A 813 -8.87 18.77 -13.72
N GLY A 814 -9.85 19.39 -13.07
CA GLY A 814 -11.26 19.24 -13.39
C GLY A 814 -11.96 18.08 -12.65
N ASN A 815 -11.22 17.19 -11.97
CA ASN A 815 -11.77 16.16 -11.08
C ASN A 815 -11.68 16.60 -9.60
N GLY A 816 -12.20 17.78 -9.28
CA GLY A 816 -12.11 18.39 -7.94
C GLY A 816 -10.77 19.07 -7.63
N ASN A 817 -9.76 18.91 -8.49
CA ASN A 817 -8.48 19.62 -8.43
C ASN A 817 -8.37 20.66 -9.56
N ASP A 818 -7.52 21.67 -9.37
CA ASP A 818 -7.12 22.64 -10.38
C ASP A 818 -5.61 22.93 -10.29
N LEU A 819 -5.12 23.94 -11.03
CA LEU A 819 -3.71 24.39 -11.00
C LEU A 819 -3.53 25.66 -10.15
N GLU A 820 -4.52 26.03 -9.35
CA GLU A 820 -4.61 27.32 -8.68
C GLU A 820 -4.36 27.14 -7.17
N LEU A 821 -3.59 28.06 -6.57
CA LEU A 821 -3.45 28.03 -5.11
C LEU A 821 -4.81 28.20 -4.41
N SER A 822 -4.98 27.47 -3.29
CA SER A 822 -6.17 27.56 -2.45
C SER A 822 -6.47 29.01 -2.02
N ALA A 823 -7.74 29.34 -1.79
CA ALA A 823 -8.12 30.69 -1.37
C ALA A 823 -7.44 31.12 -0.04
N ALA A 824 -7.17 30.17 0.86
CA ALA A 824 -6.44 30.39 2.10
C ALA A 824 -4.95 30.69 1.85
N ASP A 825 -4.32 29.96 0.95
CA ASP A 825 -2.91 30.15 0.61
C ASP A 825 -2.66 31.43 -0.19
N LYS A 826 -3.56 31.75 -1.12
CA LYS A 826 -3.59 33.05 -1.79
C LYS A 826 -3.64 34.19 -0.76
N ALA A 827 -4.54 34.10 0.21
CA ALA A 827 -4.64 35.10 1.28
C ALA A 827 -3.39 35.16 2.18
N ALA A 828 -2.73 34.02 2.46
CA ALA A 828 -1.48 33.99 3.23
C ALA A 828 -0.32 34.66 2.47
N VAL A 829 -0.16 34.35 1.18
CA VAL A 829 0.82 35.00 0.28
C VAL A 829 0.54 36.50 0.21
N ASP A 830 -0.69 36.90 -0.08
CA ASP A 830 -1.08 38.30 -0.26
C ASP A 830 -0.82 39.14 1.01
N LYS A 831 -1.14 38.61 2.21
CA LYS A 831 -0.87 39.26 3.49
C LYS A 831 0.63 39.43 3.78
N VAL A 832 1.41 38.36 3.66
CA VAL A 832 2.83 38.35 4.07
C VAL A 832 3.69 39.18 3.11
N CYS A 833 3.50 38.98 1.80
CA CYS A 833 4.25 39.70 0.76
C CYS A 833 3.90 41.19 0.67
N ALA A 834 2.70 41.61 1.11
CA ALA A 834 2.36 43.02 1.24
C ALA A 834 3.00 43.69 2.47
N ALA A 835 3.34 42.93 3.52
CA ALA A 835 3.84 43.46 4.79
C ALA A 835 5.38 43.56 4.84
N MET A 836 6.09 42.64 4.17
CA MET A 836 7.55 42.53 4.20
C MET A 836 8.05 41.81 2.95
N LYS A 837 9.37 41.79 2.75
CA LYS A 837 9.97 40.94 1.70
C LYS A 837 9.62 39.48 1.93
N CYS A 838 9.21 38.74 0.89
CA CYS A 838 8.75 37.37 1.06
C CYS A 838 9.43 36.38 0.08
N ALA A 839 9.65 35.16 0.56
CA ALA A 839 9.88 33.99 -0.28
C ALA A 839 8.63 33.08 -0.24
N VAL A 840 8.15 32.64 -1.39
CA VAL A 840 7.06 31.66 -1.51
C VAL A 840 7.64 30.33 -2.00
N LEU A 841 7.31 29.25 -1.30
CA LEU A 841 7.63 27.88 -1.65
C LEU A 841 6.35 27.19 -2.11
N ILE A 842 6.37 26.62 -3.31
CA ILE A 842 5.28 25.84 -3.88
C ILE A 842 5.58 24.36 -3.68
N VAL A 843 4.86 23.72 -2.77
CA VAL A 843 4.87 22.28 -2.51
C VAL A 843 3.71 21.68 -3.32
N SER A 844 4.03 21.01 -4.42
CA SER A 844 3.05 20.53 -5.40
C SER A 844 3.60 19.38 -6.23
N GLY A 845 2.72 18.55 -6.79
CA GLY A 845 3.11 17.51 -7.73
C GLY A 845 3.45 18.05 -9.13
N ARG A 846 2.97 19.25 -9.45
CA ARG A 846 3.07 19.89 -10.77
C ARG A 846 3.12 21.42 -10.67
N PRO A 847 3.43 22.16 -11.75
CA PRO A 847 3.40 23.62 -11.76
C PRO A 847 2.07 24.20 -11.28
N GLN A 848 2.11 25.28 -10.49
CA GLN A 848 0.93 26.00 -10.01
C GLN A 848 0.87 27.40 -10.63
N LEU A 849 -0.32 27.86 -11.00
CA LEU A 849 -0.56 29.19 -11.54
C LEU A 849 -0.38 30.24 -10.44
N ILE A 850 0.59 31.13 -10.64
CA ILE A 850 1.01 32.16 -9.67
C ILE A 850 1.28 33.52 -10.33
N GLY A 851 0.96 33.66 -11.62
CA GLY A 851 1.31 34.83 -12.44
C GLY A 851 0.66 36.13 -11.94
N ASP A 852 -0.52 36.06 -11.34
CA ASP A 852 -1.25 37.22 -10.81
C ASP A 852 -0.60 37.83 -9.54
N ARG A 853 0.18 37.03 -8.80
CA ARG A 853 0.91 37.40 -7.57
C ARG A 853 2.40 37.59 -7.76
N LEU A 854 2.97 37.13 -8.88
CA LEU A 854 4.41 37.10 -9.13
C LEU A 854 5.11 38.47 -8.97
N GLY A 855 4.38 39.58 -9.14
CA GLY A 855 4.88 40.94 -8.90
C GLY A 855 5.20 41.25 -7.42
N ALA A 856 4.41 40.72 -6.48
CA ALA A 856 4.56 40.97 -5.04
C ALA A 856 5.57 40.02 -4.35
N ILE A 857 5.88 38.89 -4.99
CA ILE A 857 6.78 37.86 -4.45
C ILE A 857 8.24 38.23 -4.72
N ASP A 858 9.11 38.38 -3.72
CA ASP A 858 10.55 38.58 -3.96
C ASP A 858 11.23 37.27 -4.40
N GLY A 859 11.02 36.19 -3.66
CA GLY A 859 11.60 34.87 -3.91
C GLY A 859 10.53 33.85 -4.25
N LEU A 860 10.70 33.07 -5.32
CA LEU A 860 9.78 31.97 -5.67
C LEU A 860 10.58 30.68 -5.85
N VAL A 861 10.19 29.62 -5.15
CA VAL A 861 10.81 28.29 -5.20
C VAL A 861 9.75 27.25 -5.57
N ALA A 862 10.00 26.44 -6.58
CA ALA A 862 9.31 25.17 -6.74
C ALA A 862 9.99 24.15 -5.83
N SER A 863 9.25 23.70 -4.82
CA SER A 863 9.72 22.72 -3.83
C SER A 863 9.31 21.29 -4.15
N TRP A 864 8.38 21.11 -5.10
CA TRP A 864 7.80 19.83 -5.50
C TRP A 864 7.17 19.09 -4.30
N LEU A 865 7.25 17.76 -4.29
CA LEU A 865 6.95 16.91 -3.15
C LEU A 865 8.29 16.37 -2.61
N PRO A 866 8.96 17.07 -1.66
CA PRO A 866 10.34 16.76 -1.24
C PRO A 866 10.51 15.55 -0.31
N GLY A 867 9.44 14.86 0.09
CA GLY A 867 9.51 13.67 0.96
C GLY A 867 9.77 14.00 2.44
N THR A 868 10.34 13.07 3.21
CA THR A 868 10.42 13.21 4.68
C THR A 868 11.46 14.21 5.18
N GLU A 869 12.35 14.72 4.33
CA GLU A 869 13.57 15.41 4.75
C GLU A 869 13.54 16.93 4.51
N GLY A 870 12.60 17.63 5.16
CA GLY A 870 12.46 19.11 5.09
C GLY A 870 13.71 19.90 5.52
N ASP A 871 14.62 19.25 6.23
CA ASP A 871 16.00 19.71 6.49
C ASP A 871 16.77 20.04 5.19
N GLY A 872 16.48 19.36 4.07
CA GLY A 872 17.09 19.60 2.76
C GLY A 872 16.57 20.89 2.10
N VAL A 873 15.27 21.18 2.26
CA VAL A 873 14.67 22.46 1.84
C VAL A 873 15.29 23.61 2.64
N ALA A 874 15.43 23.42 3.96
CA ALA A 874 16.07 24.42 4.84
C ALA A 874 17.56 24.65 4.52
N ASP A 875 18.30 23.62 4.08
CA ASP A 875 19.72 23.75 3.70
C ASP A 875 19.93 24.75 2.56
N VAL A 876 19.05 24.80 1.55
CA VAL A 876 19.15 25.79 0.46
C VAL A 876 18.59 27.15 0.84
N LEU A 877 17.50 27.20 1.62
CA LEU A 877 16.93 28.46 2.13
C LEU A 877 17.94 29.28 2.94
N TYR A 878 18.70 28.63 3.84
CA TYR A 878 19.72 29.30 4.66
C TYR A 878 21.13 29.27 4.03
N GLY A 879 21.27 28.83 2.77
CA GLY A 879 22.54 28.88 2.05
C GLY A 879 23.64 27.97 2.62
N ARG A 880 23.26 26.88 3.28
CA ARG A 880 24.16 25.76 3.61
C ARG A 880 24.50 24.95 2.34
N ARG A 881 23.57 24.91 1.39
CA ARG A 881 23.74 24.39 0.03
C ARG A 881 23.34 25.47 -1.00
N PRO A 882 23.91 25.46 -2.22
CA PRO A 882 23.42 26.28 -3.32
C PRO A 882 22.10 25.74 -3.86
N PHE A 883 21.19 26.61 -4.30
CA PHE A 883 20.13 26.19 -5.22
C PHE A 883 20.77 25.71 -6.54
N THR A 884 20.38 24.53 -6.99
CA THR A 884 20.94 23.83 -8.17
C THR A 884 19.87 23.22 -9.08
N GLY A 885 18.66 22.98 -8.55
CA GLY A 885 17.55 22.42 -9.29
C GLY A 885 17.14 23.25 -10.51
N GLN A 886 16.66 22.57 -11.53
CA GLN A 886 16.23 23.14 -12.81
C GLN A 886 14.87 22.54 -13.20
N LEU A 887 13.97 23.36 -13.74
CA LEU A 887 12.62 22.94 -14.10
C LEU A 887 12.62 21.67 -14.99
N PRO A 888 12.07 20.54 -14.53
CA PRO A 888 11.94 19.28 -15.29
C PRO A 888 10.71 19.31 -16.22
N VAL A 889 9.83 20.28 -16.03
CA VAL A 889 8.62 20.55 -16.81
C VAL A 889 8.49 22.06 -17.02
N THR A 890 7.80 22.46 -18.08
CA THR A 890 7.53 23.85 -18.42
C THR A 890 6.53 24.46 -17.43
N TRP A 891 6.78 25.67 -16.93
CA TRP A 891 5.82 26.36 -16.05
C TRP A 891 4.87 27.22 -16.88
N PRO A 892 3.57 26.90 -16.99
CA PRO A 892 2.62 27.66 -17.81
C PRO A 892 2.29 29.02 -17.18
N LYS A 893 1.86 29.98 -18.01
CA LYS A 893 1.27 31.27 -17.56
C LYS A 893 -0.20 31.15 -17.19
N THR A 894 -0.92 30.27 -17.90
CA THR A 894 -2.36 30.01 -17.75
C THR A 894 -2.64 28.57 -18.15
N GLU A 895 -3.67 27.94 -17.57
CA GLU A 895 -4.11 26.60 -17.96
C GLU A 895 -4.41 26.49 -19.47
N ALA A 896 -4.95 27.54 -20.09
CA ALA A 896 -5.25 27.58 -21.52
C ALA A 896 -4.02 27.49 -22.46
N GLN A 897 -2.79 27.47 -21.91
CA GLN A 897 -1.59 27.13 -22.69
C GLN A 897 -1.33 25.62 -22.76
N LEU A 898 -1.95 24.80 -21.91
CA LEU A 898 -1.65 23.37 -21.82
C LEU A 898 -2.35 22.56 -22.94
N PRO A 899 -1.65 21.60 -23.55
CA PRO A 899 -0.24 21.22 -23.30
C PRO A 899 0.76 22.21 -23.91
N VAL A 900 1.84 22.54 -23.16
CA VAL A 900 2.98 23.35 -23.64
C VAL A 900 4.29 22.79 -23.11
N ASN A 901 5.22 22.48 -24.01
CA ASN A 901 6.41 21.68 -23.72
C ASN A 901 7.66 22.19 -24.47
N VAL A 902 8.85 21.83 -23.98
CA VAL A 902 10.10 21.99 -24.72
C VAL A 902 10.02 21.31 -26.08
N GLY A 903 10.61 21.96 -27.09
CA GLY A 903 10.51 21.58 -28.49
C GLY A 903 9.41 22.32 -29.26
N ASP A 904 8.30 22.68 -28.61
CA ASP A 904 7.12 23.25 -29.29
C ASP A 904 7.43 24.51 -30.11
N ALA A 905 6.71 24.67 -31.23
CA ALA A 905 6.93 25.78 -32.16
C ALA A 905 6.48 27.12 -31.57
N ALA A 906 5.35 27.15 -30.86
CA ALA A 906 4.88 28.26 -30.06
C ALA A 906 5.17 27.96 -28.58
N TYR A 907 6.15 28.65 -28.00
CA TYR A 907 6.62 28.38 -26.64
C TYR A 907 6.84 29.70 -25.90
N ASP A 908 5.86 30.08 -25.07
CA ASP A 908 5.84 31.31 -24.27
C ASP A 908 5.40 31.04 -22.81
N PRO A 909 6.19 30.26 -22.05
CA PRO A 909 5.86 29.90 -20.67
C PRO A 909 6.14 31.01 -19.66
N GLN A 910 5.67 30.83 -18.43
CA GLN A 910 6.01 31.70 -17.30
C GLN A 910 7.46 31.51 -16.84
N PHE A 911 7.95 30.26 -16.90
CA PHE A 911 9.36 29.90 -16.75
C PHE A 911 9.66 28.71 -17.69
N PRO A 912 10.75 28.73 -18.47
CA PRO A 912 11.03 27.68 -19.44
C PRO A 912 11.57 26.42 -18.75
N TYR A 913 11.40 25.28 -19.41
CA TYR A 913 12.13 24.05 -19.12
C TYR A 913 13.65 24.34 -18.95
N GLY A 914 14.26 23.70 -17.96
CA GLY A 914 15.67 23.94 -17.57
C GLY A 914 15.91 25.23 -16.78
N TRP A 915 14.90 26.07 -16.54
CA TRP A 915 15.08 27.29 -15.71
C TRP A 915 15.31 26.93 -14.24
N GLY A 916 16.27 27.62 -13.63
CA GLY A 916 16.60 27.49 -12.22
C GLY A 916 17.74 28.42 -11.87
N LEU A 917 17.47 29.42 -11.04
CA LEU A 917 18.47 30.33 -10.50
C LEU A 917 19.32 29.61 -9.45
N THR A 918 20.52 30.11 -9.19
CA THR A 918 21.44 29.54 -8.21
C THR A 918 21.79 30.57 -7.13
N THR A 919 22.07 30.08 -5.92
CA THR A 919 22.70 30.84 -4.85
C THR A 919 24.12 30.36 -4.63
N LEU A 920 24.96 31.18 -3.97
CA LEU A 920 26.37 30.92 -3.64
C LEU A 920 27.34 30.79 -4.85
N THR A 921 26.86 30.27 -5.98
CA THR A 921 27.58 30.21 -7.26
C THR A 921 27.62 31.59 -7.92
N LYS A 922 28.82 32.12 -8.19
CA LYS A 922 28.97 33.38 -8.92
C LYS A 922 28.81 33.16 -10.43
N ALA A 923 27.93 33.93 -11.07
CA ALA A 923 27.85 33.98 -12.52
C ALA A 923 29.20 34.41 -13.13
N PRO A 924 29.68 33.75 -14.21
CA PRO A 924 30.92 34.14 -14.88
C PRO A 924 30.84 35.55 -15.47
N ALA A 925 31.89 36.35 -15.33
CA ALA A 925 31.92 37.68 -15.91
C ALA A 925 31.99 37.64 -17.45
N GLY A 926 31.25 38.55 -18.10
CA GLY A 926 31.31 38.80 -19.54
C GLY A 926 29.95 38.81 -20.23
N GLY A 927 29.93 38.36 -21.47
CA GLY A 927 28.74 38.41 -22.33
C GLY A 927 28.95 37.66 -23.64
N ALA A 928 28.47 38.20 -24.76
CA ALA A 928 28.52 37.54 -26.07
C ALA A 928 29.90 36.99 -26.49
N ALA A 929 30.99 37.70 -26.18
CA ALA A 929 32.36 37.22 -26.46
C ALA A 929 32.75 36.00 -25.61
N THR A 930 32.38 35.99 -24.32
CA THR A 930 32.59 34.85 -23.41
C THR A 930 31.75 33.65 -23.84
N LEU A 931 30.48 33.87 -24.20
CA LEU A 931 29.60 32.81 -24.71
C LEU A 931 30.15 32.17 -25.99
N LYS A 932 30.70 32.97 -26.92
CA LYS A 932 31.39 32.43 -28.11
C LYS A 932 32.60 31.56 -27.75
N ALA A 933 33.41 31.95 -26.76
CA ALA A 933 34.55 31.15 -26.31
C ALA A 933 34.09 29.84 -25.61
N LEU A 934 33.04 29.91 -24.79
CA LEU A 934 32.42 28.74 -24.17
C LEU A 934 31.86 27.77 -25.21
N GLY A 935 31.22 28.26 -26.29
CA GLY A 935 30.69 27.41 -27.35
C GLY A 935 31.78 26.66 -28.13
N ILE A 936 32.91 27.32 -28.42
CA ILE A 936 34.07 26.66 -29.03
C ILE A 936 34.62 25.56 -28.11
N ALA A 937 34.76 25.84 -26.81
CA ALA A 937 35.21 24.85 -25.84
C ALA A 937 34.21 23.69 -25.66
N ALA A 938 32.91 23.98 -25.65
CA ALA A 938 31.85 22.98 -25.52
C ALA A 938 31.81 22.05 -26.74
N ALA A 939 31.98 22.57 -27.95
CA ALA A 939 32.12 21.77 -29.17
C ALA A 939 33.42 20.94 -29.21
N VAL A 940 34.47 21.34 -28.48
CA VAL A 940 35.68 20.51 -28.28
C VAL A 940 35.40 19.38 -27.29
N ALA A 941 34.70 19.67 -26.18
CA ALA A 941 34.30 18.66 -25.20
C ALA A 941 33.34 17.60 -25.81
N GLU A 942 32.35 18.04 -26.60
CA GLU A 942 31.45 17.20 -27.40
C GLU A 942 32.22 16.23 -28.30
N ARG A 943 33.17 16.73 -29.11
CA ARG A 943 34.03 15.89 -29.96
C ARG A 943 34.99 14.96 -29.20
N ALA A 944 35.24 15.22 -27.92
CA ALA A 944 36.12 14.43 -27.08
C ALA A 944 35.38 13.42 -26.19
N GLY A 945 34.04 13.38 -26.23
CA GLY A 945 33.23 12.58 -25.30
C GLY A 945 33.33 13.05 -23.84
N ALA A 946 33.78 14.29 -23.60
CA ALA A 946 34.08 14.80 -22.27
C ALA A 946 32.82 15.40 -21.62
N GLU A 947 31.82 14.57 -21.33
CA GLU A 947 30.48 15.00 -20.93
C GLU A 947 30.43 15.97 -19.74
N GLU A 948 31.13 15.64 -18.66
CA GLU A 948 31.14 16.46 -17.43
C GLU A 948 31.70 17.87 -17.71
N ALA A 949 32.75 17.95 -18.52
CA ALA A 949 33.30 19.23 -18.98
C ALA A 949 32.32 19.97 -19.91
N GLY A 950 31.62 19.25 -20.79
CA GLY A 950 30.56 19.78 -21.65
C GLY A 950 29.41 20.42 -20.85
N ARG A 951 28.79 19.65 -19.95
CA ARG A 951 27.72 20.11 -19.04
C ARG A 951 28.17 21.29 -18.17
N ALA A 952 29.42 21.29 -17.67
CA ALA A 952 29.97 22.42 -16.92
C ALA A 952 30.16 23.69 -17.77
N LEU A 953 30.48 23.56 -19.07
CA LEU A 953 30.59 24.70 -20.00
C LEU A 953 29.21 25.28 -20.37
N VAL A 954 28.22 24.42 -20.62
CA VAL A 954 26.82 24.84 -20.82
C VAL A 954 26.29 25.53 -19.57
N THR A 955 26.54 24.99 -18.37
CA THR A 955 26.13 25.62 -17.10
C THR A 955 26.72 27.02 -16.93
N LYS A 956 28.01 27.23 -17.26
CA LYS A 956 28.63 28.57 -17.25
C LYS A 956 27.96 29.52 -18.24
N ALA A 957 27.57 29.05 -19.42
CA ALA A 957 26.82 29.84 -20.38
C ALA A 957 25.41 30.19 -19.86
N ARG A 958 24.70 29.22 -19.25
CA ARG A 958 23.36 29.39 -18.66
C ARG A 958 23.34 30.52 -17.64
N LEU A 959 24.31 30.54 -16.73
CA LEU A 959 24.44 31.58 -15.70
C LEU A 959 24.64 32.99 -16.28
N ILE A 960 25.41 33.12 -17.38
CA ILE A 960 25.59 34.41 -18.09
C ILE A 960 24.25 34.87 -18.72
N VAL A 961 23.46 33.95 -19.27
CA VAL A 961 22.13 34.27 -19.82
C VAL A 961 21.18 34.69 -18.70
N GLN A 962 21.06 33.92 -17.63
CA GLN A 962 20.18 34.22 -16.50
C GLN A 962 20.48 35.59 -15.88
N GLN A 963 21.76 35.93 -15.68
CA GLN A 963 22.17 37.24 -15.19
C GLN A 963 21.77 38.39 -16.13
N LYS A 964 21.78 38.16 -17.45
CA LYS A 964 21.39 39.15 -18.47
C LYS A 964 19.87 39.31 -18.60
N VAL A 965 19.12 38.23 -18.43
CA VAL A 965 17.64 38.21 -18.47
C VAL A 965 17.05 38.89 -17.23
N GLY A 966 17.62 38.64 -16.04
CA GLY A 966 17.08 39.15 -14.79
C GLY A 966 15.64 38.67 -14.57
N GLU A 967 14.73 39.59 -14.32
CA GLU A 967 13.30 39.32 -14.14
C GLU A 967 12.47 39.45 -15.44
N HIS A 968 13.11 39.74 -16.59
CA HIS A 968 12.43 40.02 -17.86
C HIS A 968 12.51 38.84 -18.83
N LEU A 969 11.86 37.73 -18.46
CA LEU A 969 11.68 36.59 -19.35
C LEU A 969 10.64 36.89 -20.45
N THR A 970 10.96 36.53 -21.70
CA THR A 970 10.05 36.62 -22.86
C THR A 970 10.12 35.34 -23.70
N ALA A 971 9.12 35.05 -24.54
CA ALA A 971 9.14 33.92 -25.49
C ALA A 971 10.46 33.81 -26.28
N ALA A 972 10.98 34.95 -26.76
CA ALA A 972 12.21 35.04 -27.54
C ALA A 972 13.48 34.64 -26.77
N VAL A 973 13.44 34.70 -25.44
CA VAL A 973 14.46 34.16 -24.53
C VAL A 973 14.12 32.71 -24.16
N ALA A 974 12.87 32.44 -23.79
CA ALA A 974 12.41 31.19 -23.23
C ALA A 974 12.64 29.98 -24.15
N LYS A 975 12.26 30.08 -25.44
CA LYS A 975 12.47 28.97 -26.38
C LYS A 975 13.94 28.60 -26.59
N PRO A 976 14.85 29.51 -26.97
CA PRO A 976 16.27 29.16 -27.11
C PRO A 976 16.96 28.82 -25.78
N PHE A 977 16.36 29.15 -24.63
CA PHE A 977 16.84 28.67 -23.34
C PHE A 977 16.45 27.19 -23.12
N ALA A 978 15.18 26.83 -23.29
CA ALA A 978 14.69 25.45 -23.16
C ALA A 978 15.32 24.50 -24.18
N ASP A 979 15.39 24.92 -25.47
CA ASP A 979 16.05 24.18 -26.54
C ASP A 979 17.52 23.84 -26.19
N ALA A 980 18.20 24.65 -25.35
CA ALA A 980 19.58 24.43 -24.95
C ALA A 980 19.75 23.37 -23.85
N ASP A 981 18.78 23.21 -22.95
CA ASP A 981 18.85 22.19 -21.90
C ASP A 981 18.68 20.79 -22.51
N HIS A 982 17.70 20.62 -23.39
CA HIS A 982 17.52 19.41 -24.22
C HIS A 982 18.80 19.04 -25.01
N LEU A 983 19.44 20.02 -25.67
CA LEU A 983 20.71 19.81 -26.37
C LEU A 983 21.87 19.46 -25.41
N SER A 984 21.82 19.89 -24.15
CA SER A 984 22.82 19.53 -23.14
C SER A 984 22.63 18.09 -22.63
N LEU A 985 21.39 17.64 -22.49
CA LEU A 985 21.06 16.25 -22.14
C LEU A 985 21.50 15.28 -23.23
N THR A 986 21.22 15.61 -24.49
CA THR A 986 21.60 14.82 -25.69
C THR A 986 23.08 14.97 -26.12
N GLY A 987 23.95 15.51 -25.25
CA GLY A 987 25.40 15.60 -25.48
C GLY A 987 25.86 16.66 -26.49
N ARG A 988 24.95 17.48 -27.03
CA ARG A 988 25.19 18.50 -28.08
C ARG A 988 25.62 19.85 -27.49
N TYR A 989 26.64 19.82 -26.62
CA TYR A 989 27.07 20.97 -25.81
C TYR A 989 27.43 22.21 -26.61
N GLY A 990 28.02 22.08 -27.80
CA GLY A 990 28.33 23.22 -28.67
C GLY A 990 27.06 23.95 -29.11
N ALA A 991 26.07 23.20 -29.59
CA ALA A 991 24.78 23.71 -30.03
C ALA A 991 23.95 24.30 -28.87
N ALA A 992 24.02 23.69 -27.67
CA ALA A 992 23.41 24.22 -26.46
C ALA A 992 23.92 25.64 -26.14
N VAL A 993 25.25 25.88 -26.21
CA VAL A 993 25.81 27.23 -25.98
C VAL A 993 25.45 28.20 -27.12
N GLU A 994 25.28 27.75 -28.35
CA GLU A 994 24.77 28.60 -29.45
C GLU A 994 23.32 29.05 -29.23
N LYS A 995 22.46 28.15 -28.74
CA LYS A 995 21.08 28.44 -28.34
C LYS A 995 21.03 29.42 -27.15
N LEU A 996 21.80 29.18 -26.10
CA LEU A 996 21.99 30.14 -24.99
C LEU A 996 22.51 31.50 -25.48
N SER A 997 23.39 31.51 -26.49
CA SER A 997 23.87 32.75 -27.11
C SER A 997 22.78 33.48 -27.90
N ALA A 998 21.75 32.78 -28.40
CA ALA A 998 20.57 33.41 -28.99
C ALA A 998 19.65 34.00 -27.92
N ALA A 999 19.39 33.26 -26.83
CA ALA A 999 18.65 33.78 -25.67
C ALA A 999 19.31 35.06 -25.09
N TYR A 1000 20.65 35.07 -24.97
CA TYR A 1000 21.42 36.25 -24.53
C TYR A 1000 21.23 37.49 -25.43
N ARG A 1001 20.99 37.30 -26.74
CA ARG A 1001 20.77 38.40 -27.69
C ARG A 1001 19.32 38.88 -27.75
N ALA A 1002 18.37 38.06 -27.29
CA ALA A 1002 16.96 38.40 -27.20
C ALA A 1002 16.64 39.20 -25.91
N ALA A 1003 17.47 39.06 -24.88
CA ALA A 1003 17.46 39.84 -23.65
C ALA A 1003 18.28 41.14 -23.75
#